data_AF-A0A2S9XJW0-F1
#
_entry.id   AF-A0A2S9XJW0-F1
#
_cell.length_a   1.000
_cell.length_b   1.000
_cell.length_c   1.000
_cell.angle_alpha   90.00
_cell.angle_beta   90.00
_cell.angle_gamma   90.00
#
_symmetry.space_group_name_H-M   'P 1'
#
loop_
_entity.id
_entity.type
_entity.pdbx_description
1 polymer ?
#
loop_
_entity_poly.entity_id
_entity_poly.type
_entity_poly.pdbx_seq_one_letter_code
_entity_poly.pdbx_strand_id
1 'polypeptide(L)'
;MSIFARYPHSCPFWIGLTAAALTSVIAAPLVHAYQFDDEEQAYQDLVLATPIALHGRVVDSEGLPVEGAQLRLIAWGDNIANDGEATMAWSGGDFELNGLERRNALLEVSMPGYYSEILPVNLQVELGETTVEFGDIELVAEQFGRARMTFAGDTMFDRRMFDDGLLHLESLESDTEALFRYIEPLLEADDHTAINLETPVTDDLSTPHPSKSYVFAAHSESAAELPGVGVDSVSLGNNHIYDHLDLGLAETLFHLDTIGLPAYGAGMDPDSTRAAVHRPNINGVEVSLQGFSNFIGYSYGGTELQVVTRPAPLKGGALPSFSSELDAFVDAEVAAGRFAIPVIHGGTEYALTQSSGMHTDFERVVEHGAGLVVAHHPHVTHGVSVIDAGDGPRFVFGSLGNIVFDQEIYETFRSYLAIVDIAEGPSGPAVERVRLAPVRLDDYAPRPLVGAGLADMGRHVAHLSTAEASVSGFDRAVVFAEGGRLVVAADESEVLTTDLLDARDVDVVDGSTGLVTLDPYTSTDALAALSSDAPATCELGRDLLGIGDFEDPDVDNAYLEGDLWVQSSSRYIQGSETHTGTGAAVLLRKDSYSSRTSLWMGNSLEINAGRDMTISGWHKGENAGEFSVTVLWMTSSGSTISHTIQYQNFDGDFDWSRFTIDVTAPANADKLKVYFRHYPPAGGGDGELFLDDINFIEWDPGTHAVDGSGVNVATPNAWDFVRCAAADGPLELNLTHRVYESYL
;
A
#
# COMPACT_ATOMS: atom_id res chain seq x y z
N MET A 1 2.54 28.09 -27.27
CA MET A 1 1.59 28.98 -27.98
C MET A 1 0.22 28.74 -27.33
N SER A 2 0.09 29.13 -26.06
CA SER A 2 -0.74 30.25 -25.56
C SER A 2 -2.20 30.17 -25.97
N ILE A 3 -3.12 29.95 -25.01
CA ILE A 3 -4.15 30.90 -24.57
C ILE A 3 -4.82 30.36 -23.27
N PHE A 4 -4.61 31.08 -22.17
CA PHE A 4 -5.40 31.06 -20.94
C PHE A 4 -6.63 31.98 -21.11
N ALA A 5 -7.78 31.61 -20.54
CA ALA A 5 -8.93 32.50 -20.40
C ALA A 5 -9.27 32.72 -18.93
N ARG A 6 -9.13 33.97 -18.50
CA ARG A 6 -9.58 34.51 -17.20
C ARG A 6 -11.08 34.80 -17.24
N TYR A 7 -11.77 34.64 -16.10
CA TYR A 7 -13.07 35.28 -15.84
C TYR A 7 -12.98 36.25 -14.64
N PRO A 8 -13.62 37.44 -14.71
CA PRO A 8 -13.56 38.46 -13.66
C PRO A 8 -14.83 38.52 -12.78
N HIS A 9 -14.65 38.98 -11.55
CA HIS A 9 -15.70 39.32 -10.57
C HIS A 9 -16.55 40.56 -10.94
N SER A 10 -17.83 40.58 -10.54
CA SER A 10 -18.54 41.79 -10.05
C SER A 10 -19.89 41.46 -9.34
N CYS A 11 -20.07 42.01 -8.12
CA CYS A 11 -21.28 42.08 -7.26
C CYS A 11 -22.29 43.16 -7.78
N PRO A 12 -23.57 43.35 -7.29
CA PRO A 12 -23.97 43.40 -5.86
C PRO A 12 -25.41 43.00 -5.43
N PHE A 13 -25.60 42.96 -4.11
CA PHE A 13 -26.80 42.84 -3.22
C PHE A 13 -28.15 43.46 -3.64
N TRP A 14 -29.28 42.83 -3.21
CA TRP A 14 -30.43 43.48 -2.52
C TRP A 14 -31.26 42.49 -1.68
N ILE A 15 -31.82 43.00 -0.57
CA ILE A 15 -32.45 42.34 0.60
C ILE A 15 -33.93 41.97 0.37
N GLY A 16 -34.39 40.86 0.96
CA GLY A 16 -35.82 40.58 1.20
C GLY A 16 -36.08 39.46 2.21
N LEU A 17 -36.51 39.80 3.43
CA LEU A 17 -37.02 38.88 4.46
C LEU A 17 -38.37 38.25 4.05
N THR A 18 -38.58 36.94 4.27
CA THR A 18 -39.78 36.37 4.93
C THR A 18 -39.70 34.84 5.16
N ALA A 19 -39.84 34.47 6.44
CA ALA A 19 -40.47 33.29 7.07
C ALA A 19 -40.44 31.88 6.41
N ALA A 20 -39.75 30.97 7.10
CA ALA A 20 -40.12 29.60 7.49
C ALA A 20 -40.98 28.74 6.53
N ALA A 21 -40.31 27.76 5.91
CA ALA A 21 -40.86 26.43 5.65
C ALA A 21 -39.72 25.40 5.63
N LEU A 22 -39.77 24.43 6.54
CA LEU A 22 -39.09 23.15 6.39
C LEU A 22 -39.57 22.51 5.08
N THR A 23 -38.65 22.01 4.25
CA THR A 23 -38.59 20.63 3.72
C THR A 23 -37.56 20.54 2.59
N SER A 24 -36.82 19.42 2.57
CA SER A 24 -35.97 18.89 1.50
C SER A 24 -34.81 19.78 1.04
N VAL A 25 -33.65 19.61 1.68
CA VAL A 25 -32.37 19.84 1.00
C VAL A 25 -32.24 18.78 -0.09
N ILE A 26 -31.87 19.28 -1.25
CA ILE A 26 -31.82 18.62 -2.55
C ILE A 26 -30.77 17.52 -2.49
N ALA A 27 -31.16 16.32 -2.90
CA ALA A 27 -30.27 15.19 -3.13
C ALA A 27 -29.08 15.62 -4.01
N ALA A 28 -27.87 15.31 -3.54
CA ALA A 28 -26.68 15.22 -4.36
C ALA A 28 -26.96 14.29 -5.57
N PRO A 29 -26.26 14.45 -6.71
CA PRO A 29 -26.61 13.74 -7.92
C PRO A 29 -26.53 12.24 -7.66
N LEU A 30 -27.53 11.51 -8.17
CA LEU A 30 -27.54 10.06 -8.25
C LEU A 30 -26.20 9.58 -8.81
N VAL A 31 -25.32 9.06 -7.93
CA VAL A 31 -24.43 7.97 -8.29
C VAL A 31 -25.34 6.96 -8.98
N HIS A 32 -25.05 6.60 -10.23
CA HIS A 32 -25.81 5.54 -10.88
C HIS A 32 -25.53 4.28 -10.06
N ALA A 33 -26.42 3.97 -9.11
CA ALA A 33 -26.34 2.78 -8.30
C ALA A 33 -26.05 1.59 -9.22
N TYR A 34 -25.03 0.81 -8.87
CA TYR A 34 -24.78 -0.51 -9.44
C TYR A 34 -26.13 -1.21 -9.56
N GLN A 35 -26.57 -1.48 -10.80
CA GLN A 35 -27.80 -2.23 -11.02
C GLN A 35 -27.41 -3.69 -11.13
N PHE A 36 -27.22 -4.32 -9.97
CA PHE A 36 -27.29 -5.77 -9.85
C PHE A 36 -28.55 -6.27 -10.53
N ASP A 37 -28.46 -7.46 -11.12
CA ASP A 37 -29.66 -8.15 -11.51
C ASP A 37 -30.40 -8.68 -10.27
N ASP A 38 -31.57 -9.29 -10.49
CA ASP A 38 -32.38 -9.80 -9.38
C ASP A 38 -31.70 -10.97 -8.65
N GLU A 39 -30.75 -11.67 -9.29
CA GLU A 39 -30.04 -12.82 -8.71
C GLU A 39 -28.93 -12.37 -7.76
N GLU A 40 -28.07 -11.44 -8.21
CA GLU A 40 -27.04 -10.85 -7.38
C GLU A 40 -27.65 -10.06 -6.21
N GLN A 41 -28.74 -9.30 -6.44
CA GLN A 41 -29.42 -8.62 -5.34
C GLN A 41 -29.95 -9.61 -4.29
N ALA A 42 -30.53 -10.73 -4.71
CA ALA A 42 -31.00 -11.76 -3.79
C ALA A 42 -29.84 -12.45 -3.05
N TYR A 43 -28.69 -12.60 -3.70
CA TYR A 43 -27.47 -13.11 -3.08
C TYR A 43 -26.93 -12.14 -2.02
N GLN A 44 -26.88 -10.84 -2.30
CA GLN A 44 -26.46 -9.83 -1.33
C GLN A 44 -27.40 -9.77 -0.12
N ASP A 45 -28.71 -9.86 -0.34
CA ASP A 45 -29.69 -9.98 0.75
C ASP A 45 -29.43 -11.24 1.60
N LEU A 46 -29.01 -12.35 0.99
CA LEU A 46 -28.64 -13.58 1.68
C LEU A 46 -27.33 -13.43 2.48
N VAL A 47 -26.31 -12.80 1.91
CA VAL A 47 -25.03 -12.51 2.57
C VAL A 47 -25.25 -11.70 3.84
N LEU A 48 -25.99 -10.59 3.75
CA LEU A 48 -26.31 -9.74 4.90
C LEU A 48 -27.20 -10.45 5.94
N ALA A 49 -28.08 -11.36 5.50
CA ALA A 49 -28.90 -12.17 6.40
C ALA A 49 -28.15 -13.35 7.05
N THR A 50 -26.93 -13.66 6.60
CA THR A 50 -26.13 -14.81 7.07
C THR A 50 -24.99 -14.32 7.95
N PRO A 51 -25.18 -14.24 9.28
CA PRO A 51 -24.19 -13.67 10.18
C PRO A 51 -22.90 -14.48 10.21
N ILE A 52 -21.83 -13.81 10.65
CA ILE A 52 -20.54 -14.42 10.96
C ILE A 52 -20.11 -14.10 12.39
N ALA A 53 -19.27 -14.97 12.96
CA ALA A 53 -18.59 -14.71 14.22
C ALA A 53 -17.12 -14.38 13.98
N LEU A 54 -16.53 -13.57 14.86
CA LEU A 54 -15.09 -13.32 14.92
C LEU A 54 -14.59 -13.87 16.26
N HIS A 55 -13.63 -14.79 16.21
CA HIS A 55 -13.01 -15.41 17.37
C HIS A 55 -11.51 -15.17 17.36
N GLY A 56 -10.91 -15.08 18.54
CA GLY A 56 -9.47 -14.94 18.72
C GLY A 56 -9.11 -14.91 20.19
N ARG A 57 -7.85 -14.60 20.48
CA ARG A 57 -7.32 -14.57 21.85
C ARG A 57 -6.44 -13.35 22.05
N VAL A 58 -6.54 -12.70 23.20
CA VAL A 58 -5.68 -11.57 23.58
C VAL A 58 -4.59 -12.05 24.53
N VAL A 59 -3.34 -11.78 24.17
CA VAL A 59 -2.14 -12.18 24.92
C VAL A 59 -1.21 -10.98 25.14
N ASP A 60 -0.30 -11.08 26.10
CA ASP A 60 0.82 -10.15 26.24
C ASP A 60 2.04 -10.62 25.44
N SER A 61 3.12 -9.84 25.45
CA SER A 61 4.37 -10.17 24.77
C SER A 61 5.08 -11.44 25.28
N GLU A 62 4.59 -12.08 26.36
CA GLU A 62 5.07 -13.39 26.82
C GLU A 62 4.12 -14.54 26.41
N GLY A 63 3.09 -14.27 25.60
CA GLY A 63 2.05 -15.22 25.20
C GLY A 63 1.04 -15.55 26.31
N LEU A 64 1.09 -14.80 27.43
CA LEU A 64 0.18 -15.00 28.55
C LEU A 64 -1.15 -14.30 28.30
N PRO A 65 -2.28 -14.92 28.63
CA PRO A 65 -3.57 -14.33 28.30
C PRO A 65 -3.92 -13.07 29.10
N VAL A 66 -4.44 -12.06 28.40
CA VAL A 66 -4.87 -10.77 28.97
C VAL A 66 -6.38 -10.76 29.16
N GLU A 67 -6.84 -11.26 30.30
CA GLU A 67 -8.27 -11.28 30.65
C GLU A 67 -8.81 -9.85 30.88
N GLY A 68 -9.97 -9.53 30.33
CA GLY A 68 -10.67 -8.25 30.52
C GLY A 68 -10.35 -7.16 29.49
N ALA A 69 -9.46 -7.42 28.52
CA ALA A 69 -9.26 -6.55 27.37
C ALA A 69 -10.61 -6.30 26.67
N GLN A 70 -10.87 -5.04 26.30
CA GLN A 70 -12.06 -4.63 25.55
C GLN A 70 -11.78 -4.77 24.07
N LEU A 71 -12.75 -5.31 23.33
CA LEU A 71 -12.70 -5.41 21.88
C LEU A 71 -13.92 -4.71 21.31
N ARG A 72 -13.72 -3.83 20.33
CA ARG A 72 -14.78 -3.04 19.70
C ARG A 72 -14.53 -2.89 18.21
N LEU A 73 -15.55 -3.09 17.39
CA LEU A 73 -15.47 -2.83 15.96
C LEU A 73 -15.66 -1.34 15.65
N ILE A 74 -14.93 -0.86 14.64
CA ILE A 74 -15.08 0.45 14.00
C ILE A 74 -15.38 0.20 12.53
N ALA A 75 -16.52 0.70 12.04
CA ALA A 75 -16.96 0.45 10.67
C ALA A 75 -17.69 1.66 10.06
N TRP A 76 -17.75 1.72 8.73
CA TRP A 76 -18.32 2.84 7.97
C TRP A 76 -19.22 2.35 6.83
N GLY A 77 -20.06 3.25 6.30
CA GLY A 77 -20.85 3.01 5.09
C GLY A 77 -21.65 1.71 5.09
N ASP A 78 -21.40 0.85 4.10
CA ASP A 78 -22.06 -0.45 3.95
C ASP A 78 -21.75 -1.44 5.09
N ASN A 79 -20.76 -1.12 5.93
CA ASN A 79 -20.28 -1.92 7.06
C ASN A 79 -20.83 -1.42 8.41
N ILE A 80 -21.62 -0.32 8.41
CA ILE A 80 -21.99 0.43 9.62
C ILE A 80 -22.77 -0.37 10.66
N ALA A 81 -23.41 -1.49 10.28
CA ALA A 81 -24.10 -2.36 11.23
C ALA A 81 -23.14 -3.04 12.23
N ASN A 82 -21.87 -3.21 11.85
CA ASN A 82 -20.82 -3.74 12.71
C ASN A 82 -20.25 -2.67 13.65
N ASP A 83 -20.47 -1.38 13.39
CA ASP A 83 -19.83 -0.30 14.17
C ASP A 83 -20.29 -0.30 15.63
N GLY A 84 -19.32 -0.31 16.55
CA GLY A 84 -19.56 -0.32 17.98
C GLY A 84 -19.95 -1.68 18.57
N GLU A 85 -20.07 -2.74 17.78
CA GLU A 85 -20.20 -4.11 18.29
C GLU A 85 -18.96 -4.45 19.13
N ALA A 86 -19.19 -4.97 20.33
CA ALA A 86 -18.12 -5.07 21.34
C ALA A 86 -18.25 -6.30 22.23
N THR A 87 -17.11 -6.78 22.70
CA THR A 87 -16.99 -7.90 23.64
C THR A 87 -15.80 -7.68 24.58
N MET A 88 -15.54 -8.63 25.46
CA MET A 88 -14.36 -8.64 26.32
C MET A 88 -13.67 -9.99 26.28
N ALA A 89 -12.34 -9.98 26.33
CA ALA A 89 -11.55 -11.18 26.52
C ALA A 89 -11.89 -11.81 27.89
N TRP A 90 -12.24 -13.10 27.92
CA TRP A 90 -12.53 -13.84 29.14
C TRP A 90 -11.35 -14.73 29.55
N SER A 91 -11.62 -15.70 30.43
CA SER A 91 -10.56 -16.55 30.97
C SER A 91 -9.88 -17.38 29.89
N GLY A 92 -8.55 -17.28 29.82
CA GLY A 92 -7.77 -17.81 28.70
C GLY A 92 -7.40 -16.76 27.65
N GLY A 93 -7.89 -15.52 27.78
CA GLY A 93 -7.66 -14.44 26.82
C GLY A 93 -8.61 -14.49 25.62
N ASP A 94 -9.40 -15.56 25.48
CA ASP A 94 -10.28 -15.76 24.35
C ASP A 94 -11.39 -14.70 24.30
N PHE A 95 -11.81 -14.35 23.08
CA PHE A 95 -12.95 -13.48 22.81
C PHE A 95 -13.78 -14.01 21.64
N GLU A 96 -15.04 -13.59 21.57
CA GLU A 96 -15.93 -13.88 20.44
C GLU A 96 -16.92 -12.73 20.26
N LEU A 97 -17.00 -12.21 19.04
CA LEU A 97 -18.05 -11.32 18.56
C LEU A 97 -18.96 -12.16 17.65
N ASN A 98 -20.27 -12.06 17.85
CA ASN A 98 -21.26 -12.87 17.15
C ASN A 98 -22.25 -12.01 16.39
N GLY A 99 -22.84 -12.55 15.34
CA GLY A 99 -23.95 -11.89 14.66
C GLY A 99 -23.51 -10.73 13.78
N LEU A 100 -22.23 -10.69 13.39
CA LEU A 100 -21.66 -9.64 12.55
C LEU A 100 -22.16 -9.79 11.11
N GLU A 101 -22.34 -8.66 10.43
CA GLU A 101 -22.48 -8.64 8.99
C GLU A 101 -21.14 -8.98 8.34
N ARG A 102 -21.19 -9.61 7.15
CA ARG A 102 -20.01 -10.05 6.39
C ARG A 102 -19.38 -8.89 5.65
N ARG A 103 -18.81 -7.98 6.42
CA ARG A 103 -18.37 -6.65 6.01
C ARG A 103 -17.16 -6.24 6.82
N ASN A 104 -16.06 -5.93 6.12
CA ASN A 104 -14.78 -5.66 6.74
C ASN A 104 -14.86 -4.48 7.70
N ALA A 105 -14.05 -4.52 8.76
CA ALA A 105 -14.06 -3.52 9.82
C ALA A 105 -12.66 -3.40 10.44
N LEU A 106 -12.45 -2.37 11.27
CA LEU A 106 -11.34 -2.36 12.21
C LEU A 106 -11.79 -2.94 13.54
N LEU A 107 -10.89 -3.65 14.21
CA LEU A 107 -11.01 -4.14 15.57
C LEU A 107 -10.07 -3.33 16.46
N GLU A 108 -10.65 -2.51 17.33
CA GLU A 108 -9.94 -1.86 18.43
C GLU A 108 -9.86 -2.80 19.62
N VAL A 109 -8.64 -3.10 20.08
CA VAL A 109 -8.38 -3.88 21.29
C VAL A 109 -7.67 -2.99 22.30
N SER A 110 -8.26 -2.82 23.49
CA SER A 110 -7.72 -1.94 24.52
C SER A 110 -7.76 -2.56 25.91
N MET A 111 -6.72 -2.28 26.71
CA MET A 111 -6.62 -2.71 28.11
C MET A 111 -5.80 -1.69 28.89
N PRO A 112 -6.26 -1.18 30.05
CA PRO A 112 -5.47 -0.24 30.84
C PRO A 112 -4.07 -0.76 31.17
N GLY A 113 -3.04 0.04 30.84
CA GLY A 113 -1.63 -0.33 31.02
C GLY A 113 -1.02 -1.07 29.83
N TYR A 114 -1.72 -1.13 28.70
CA TYR A 114 -1.25 -1.65 27.41
C TYR A 114 -1.59 -0.64 26.31
N TYR A 115 -0.76 -0.59 25.27
CA TYR A 115 -1.10 0.14 24.06
C TYR A 115 -2.33 -0.50 23.40
N SER A 116 -3.20 0.34 22.85
CA SER A 116 -4.30 -0.14 22.02
C SER A 116 -3.77 -0.71 20.70
N GLU A 117 -4.42 -1.75 20.19
CA GLU A 117 -4.15 -2.30 18.87
C GLU A 117 -5.37 -2.08 17.98
N ILE A 118 -5.15 -1.56 16.75
CA ILE A 118 -6.19 -1.25 15.78
C ILE A 118 -6.00 -2.13 14.54
N LEU A 119 -6.72 -3.24 14.47
CA LEU A 119 -6.42 -4.32 13.53
C LEU A 119 -7.53 -4.47 12.49
N PRO A 120 -7.21 -4.52 11.19
CA PRO A 120 -8.22 -4.69 10.16
C PRO A 120 -8.66 -6.18 10.14
N VAL A 121 -9.97 -6.42 10.09
CA VAL A 121 -10.57 -7.77 10.15
C VAL A 121 -11.28 -8.11 8.84
N ASN A 122 -10.94 -9.26 8.26
CA ASN A 122 -11.64 -9.79 7.09
C ASN A 122 -12.91 -10.52 7.53
N LEU A 123 -14.08 -9.88 7.39
CA LEU A 123 -15.38 -10.50 7.65
C LEU A 123 -16.09 -10.89 6.33
N GLN A 124 -15.52 -10.46 5.21
CA GLN A 124 -15.90 -10.77 3.85
C GLN A 124 -15.38 -12.15 3.45
N VAL A 125 -16.05 -13.20 3.91
CA VAL A 125 -15.69 -14.60 3.58
C VAL A 125 -16.89 -15.38 3.07
N GLU A 126 -16.63 -16.50 2.41
CA GLU A 126 -17.64 -17.38 1.80
C GLU A 126 -18.77 -17.76 2.79
N LEU A 127 -20.00 -17.91 2.29
CA LEU A 127 -21.19 -18.22 3.10
C LEU A 127 -21.08 -19.51 3.93
N GLY A 128 -20.20 -20.43 3.53
CA GLY A 128 -19.92 -21.66 4.26
C GLY A 128 -19.15 -21.44 5.57
N GLU A 129 -18.36 -20.37 5.64
CA GLU A 129 -17.59 -19.99 6.82
C GLU A 129 -18.49 -19.34 7.86
N THR A 130 -18.51 -19.89 9.07
CA THR A 130 -19.36 -19.38 10.15
C THR A 130 -18.60 -18.60 11.21
N THR A 131 -17.27 -18.66 11.18
CA THR A 131 -16.38 -18.00 12.13
C THR A 131 -15.09 -17.63 11.42
N VAL A 132 -14.63 -16.40 11.62
CA VAL A 132 -13.28 -15.94 11.28
C VAL A 132 -12.40 -16.14 12.49
N GLU A 133 -11.36 -16.96 12.35
CA GLU A 133 -10.34 -17.16 13.38
C GLU A 133 -9.23 -16.12 13.18
N PHE A 134 -9.19 -15.12 14.06
CA PHE A 134 -8.21 -14.04 13.99
C PHE A 134 -6.83 -14.44 14.53
N GLY A 135 -6.79 -15.44 15.42
CA GLY A 135 -5.58 -15.87 16.12
C GLY A 135 -5.30 -15.06 17.38
N ASP A 136 -4.02 -15.04 17.78
CA ASP A 136 -3.55 -14.34 18.97
C ASP A 136 -3.28 -12.86 18.65
N ILE A 137 -3.80 -11.97 19.49
CA ILE A 137 -3.61 -10.52 19.46
C ILE A 137 -2.68 -10.15 20.60
N GLU A 138 -1.46 -9.76 20.25
CA GLU A 138 -0.45 -9.32 21.22
C GLU A 138 -0.70 -7.87 21.65
N LEU A 139 -0.94 -7.65 22.94
CA LEU A 139 -0.91 -6.33 23.58
C LEU A 139 0.45 -6.07 24.23
N VAL A 140 1.05 -4.93 23.88
CA VAL A 140 2.31 -4.48 24.47
C VAL A 140 2.03 -3.60 25.68
N ALA A 141 2.66 -3.94 26.81
CA ALA A 141 2.49 -3.17 28.04
C ALA A 141 3.08 -1.76 27.91
N GLU A 142 2.29 -0.75 28.33
CA GLU A 142 2.76 0.61 28.54
C GLU A 142 3.67 0.65 29.77
N GLN A 143 4.88 1.17 29.61
CA GLN A 143 5.79 1.34 30.73
C GLN A 143 6.74 2.51 30.48
N PHE A 144 7.14 3.20 31.55
CA PHE A 144 8.16 4.24 31.44
C PHE A 144 9.45 3.68 30.82
N GLY A 145 10.03 4.41 29.88
CA GLY A 145 11.17 3.98 29.07
C GLY A 145 10.77 3.18 27.82
N ARG A 146 9.51 3.25 27.39
CA ARG A 146 9.02 2.68 26.13
C ARG A 146 8.22 3.74 25.38
N ALA A 147 8.45 3.86 24.08
CA ALA A 147 7.75 4.75 23.18
C ALA A 147 7.27 3.96 21.96
N ARG A 148 6.00 4.12 21.59
CA ARG A 148 5.47 3.61 20.32
C ARG A 148 5.35 4.75 19.32
N MET A 149 6.00 4.62 18.18
CA MET A 149 5.97 5.63 17.12
C MET A 149 5.44 5.04 15.82
N THR A 150 4.57 5.79 15.13
CA THR A 150 4.14 5.49 13.76
C THR A 150 4.84 6.41 12.77
N PHE A 151 5.39 5.83 11.71
CA PHE A 151 5.91 6.56 10.55
C PHE A 151 5.02 6.29 9.34
N ALA A 152 4.57 7.36 8.69
CA ALA A 152 3.73 7.30 7.51
C ALA A 152 4.42 7.96 6.30
N GLY A 153 4.04 7.53 5.11
CA GLY A 153 4.62 7.92 3.83
C GLY A 153 4.36 9.36 3.36
N ASP A 154 4.56 9.56 2.07
CA ASP A 154 4.51 10.88 1.42
C ASP A 154 3.07 11.42 1.37
N THR A 155 2.91 12.69 1.74
CA THR A 155 1.61 13.37 1.94
C THR A 155 1.60 14.75 1.29
N MET A 156 0.58 15.05 0.48
CA MET A 156 0.30 16.39 -0.08
C MET A 156 -1.20 16.58 -0.32
N PHE A 157 -1.61 17.82 -0.59
CA PHE A 157 -3.02 18.23 -0.65
C PHE A 157 -3.31 19.12 -1.86
N ASP A 158 -2.86 18.72 -3.05
CA ASP A 158 -2.92 19.57 -4.26
C ASP A 158 -3.30 18.77 -5.52
N ARG A 159 -3.43 19.47 -6.65
CA ARG A 159 -3.61 18.93 -8.00
C ARG A 159 -4.85 18.05 -8.16
N ARG A 160 -4.69 16.75 -8.49
CA ARG A 160 -5.83 15.91 -8.87
C ARG A 160 -6.80 15.72 -7.72
N MET A 161 -6.41 15.95 -6.47
CA MET A 161 -7.35 15.97 -5.36
C MET A 161 -8.43 17.05 -5.54
N PHE A 162 -8.09 18.21 -6.11
CA PHE A 162 -9.08 19.22 -6.51
C PHE A 162 -9.78 18.87 -7.83
N ASP A 163 -9.06 18.33 -8.82
CA ASP A 163 -9.65 17.99 -10.13
C ASP A 163 -10.69 16.85 -10.04
N ASP A 164 -10.44 15.88 -9.16
CA ASP A 164 -11.24 14.68 -8.94
C ASP A 164 -12.29 14.88 -7.83
N GLY A 165 -12.31 16.06 -7.19
CA GLY A 165 -13.34 16.45 -6.22
C GLY A 165 -13.19 15.81 -4.84
N LEU A 166 -11.95 15.49 -4.45
CA LEU A 166 -11.62 15.03 -3.11
C LEU A 166 -11.37 16.19 -2.16
N LEU A 167 -10.87 17.33 -2.67
CA LEU A 167 -10.70 18.59 -1.95
C LEU A 167 -11.48 19.71 -2.64
N HIS A 168 -12.23 20.49 -1.86
CA HIS A 168 -12.90 21.70 -2.31
C HIS A 168 -12.55 22.88 -1.41
N LEU A 169 -12.31 24.04 -2.01
CA LEU A 169 -11.92 25.26 -1.27
C LEU A 169 -12.96 25.69 -0.23
N GLU A 170 -14.23 25.34 -0.40
CA GLU A 170 -15.31 25.65 0.54
C GLU A 170 -15.45 24.65 1.71
N SER A 171 -14.75 23.51 1.67
CA SER A 171 -14.87 22.41 2.63
C SER A 171 -13.54 21.72 2.94
N LEU A 172 -12.41 22.43 2.80
CA LEU A 172 -11.05 21.86 2.96
C LEU A 172 -10.86 21.10 4.27
N GLU A 173 -11.39 21.61 5.39
CA GLU A 173 -11.30 20.96 6.70
C GLU A 173 -11.90 19.54 6.64
N SER A 174 -13.21 19.44 6.36
CA SER A 174 -13.92 18.15 6.31
C SER A 174 -13.43 17.23 5.17
N ASP A 175 -12.99 17.82 4.06
CA ASP A 175 -12.45 17.06 2.93
C ASP A 175 -11.08 16.46 3.29
N THR A 176 -10.27 17.17 4.08
CA THR A 176 -8.98 16.65 4.55
C THR A 176 -9.17 15.57 5.61
N GLU A 177 -10.06 15.78 6.59
CA GLU A 177 -10.45 14.73 7.55
C GLU A 177 -10.92 13.46 6.81
N ALA A 178 -11.74 13.64 5.77
CA ALA A 178 -12.25 12.56 4.95
C ALA A 178 -11.16 11.72 4.26
N LEU A 179 -10.01 12.30 3.92
CA LEU A 179 -8.87 11.58 3.34
C LEU A 179 -8.19 10.64 4.33
N PHE A 180 -8.23 10.92 5.64
CA PHE A 180 -7.53 10.12 6.66
C PHE A 180 -8.46 9.18 7.44
N ARG A 181 -9.78 9.33 7.34
CA ARG A 181 -10.75 8.70 8.25
C ARG A 181 -10.56 7.20 8.54
N TYR A 182 -10.08 6.42 7.56
CA TYR A 182 -9.93 4.97 7.70
C TYR A 182 -8.62 4.57 8.38
N ILE A 183 -7.65 5.48 8.42
CA ILE A 183 -6.39 5.30 9.14
C ILE A 183 -6.28 6.15 10.40
N GLU A 184 -7.15 7.15 10.59
CA GLU A 184 -7.17 8.02 11.78
C GLU A 184 -7.10 7.21 13.09
N PRO A 185 -7.88 6.14 13.31
CA PRO A 185 -7.75 5.34 14.53
C PRO A 185 -6.35 4.72 14.71
N LEU A 186 -5.68 4.36 13.61
CA LEU A 186 -4.32 3.82 13.65
C LEU A 186 -3.29 4.91 14.01
N LEU A 187 -3.47 6.13 13.49
CA LEU A 187 -2.57 7.25 13.75
C LEU A 187 -2.69 7.77 15.18
N GLU A 188 -3.89 7.75 15.76
CA GLU A 188 -4.17 8.20 17.13
C GLU A 188 -3.78 7.18 18.22
N ALA A 189 -3.60 5.90 17.87
CA ALA A 189 -3.38 4.83 18.84
C ALA A 189 -1.99 4.85 19.50
N ASP A 190 -1.03 5.54 18.88
CA ASP A 190 0.39 5.50 19.25
C ASP A 190 0.83 6.78 19.96
N ASP A 191 2.01 6.77 20.60
CA ASP A 191 2.48 7.93 21.36
C ASP A 191 2.91 9.11 20.45
N HIS A 192 3.31 8.81 19.21
CA HIS A 192 3.80 9.81 18.27
C HIS A 192 3.73 9.33 16.81
N THR A 193 2.99 10.04 15.97
CA THR A 193 2.90 9.82 14.52
C THR A 193 3.69 10.88 13.74
N ALA A 194 4.55 10.43 12.82
CA ALA A 194 5.34 11.29 11.95
C ALA A 194 5.10 10.98 10.47
N ILE A 195 4.88 12.02 9.65
CA ILE A 195 4.69 11.89 8.19
C ILE A 195 5.69 12.74 7.41
N ASN A 196 5.87 12.46 6.11
CA ASN A 196 6.56 13.36 5.18
C ASN A 196 5.56 14.29 4.49
N LEU A 197 5.57 15.58 4.85
CA LEU A 197 4.74 16.60 4.21
C LEU A 197 5.47 17.14 2.97
N GLU A 198 5.17 16.55 1.81
CA GLU A 198 5.86 16.79 0.55
C GLU A 198 5.23 17.93 -0.27
N THR A 199 4.87 19.00 0.42
CA THR A 199 4.29 20.20 -0.19
C THR A 199 4.50 21.39 0.72
N PRO A 200 4.79 22.59 0.20
CA PRO A 200 4.73 23.79 1.00
C PRO A 200 3.27 24.09 1.38
N VAL A 201 3.07 24.66 2.57
CA VAL A 201 1.77 25.14 3.04
C VAL A 201 1.70 26.65 2.76
N THR A 202 0.97 27.05 1.74
CA THR A 202 0.88 28.46 1.29
C THR A 202 -0.42 28.71 0.53
N ASP A 203 -1.09 29.80 0.88
CA ASP A 203 -2.26 30.29 0.15
C ASP A 203 -1.86 31.30 -0.96
N ASP A 204 -0.59 31.74 -0.99
CA ASP A 204 -0.05 32.64 -2.01
C ASP A 204 0.68 31.88 -3.14
N LEU A 205 -0.10 31.59 -4.19
CA LEU A 205 0.40 30.89 -5.38
C LEU A 205 1.17 31.80 -6.37
N SER A 206 1.58 33.01 -5.98
CA SER A 206 2.20 33.98 -6.89
C SER A 206 3.68 33.75 -7.19
N THR A 207 4.34 32.84 -6.47
CA THR A 207 5.79 32.59 -6.54
C THR A 207 6.17 31.15 -6.91
N PRO A 208 5.53 30.52 -7.92
CA PRO A 208 5.85 29.14 -8.29
C PRO A 208 7.30 29.03 -8.77
N HIS A 209 7.96 27.92 -8.43
CA HIS A 209 9.34 27.67 -8.81
C HIS A 209 9.47 27.69 -10.34
N PRO A 210 10.37 28.51 -10.92
CA PRO A 210 10.35 28.83 -12.35
C PRO A 210 10.80 27.68 -13.27
N SER A 211 11.36 26.60 -12.71
CA SER A 211 11.97 25.51 -13.48
C SER A 211 11.56 24.10 -13.04
N LYS A 212 10.68 23.93 -12.04
CA LYS A 212 10.19 22.60 -11.67
C LYS A 212 9.05 22.21 -12.62
N SER A 213 8.99 20.92 -12.97
CA SER A 213 7.89 20.35 -13.77
C SER A 213 6.59 20.27 -12.98
N TYR A 214 6.72 20.04 -11.67
CA TYR A 214 5.64 19.96 -10.71
C TYR A 214 5.95 20.94 -9.58
N VAL A 215 4.98 21.81 -9.29
CA VAL A 215 5.02 22.82 -8.24
C VAL A 215 3.75 22.59 -7.43
N PHE A 216 3.90 22.20 -6.18
CA PHE A 216 2.79 21.92 -5.26
C PHE A 216 2.58 23.07 -4.26
N ALA A 217 1.35 23.19 -3.78
CA ALA A 217 1.01 23.99 -2.62
C ALA A 217 -0.22 23.40 -1.92
N ALA A 218 -0.08 23.07 -0.63
CA ALA A 218 -1.22 22.80 0.22
C ALA A 218 -1.80 24.11 0.77
N HIS A 219 -3.13 24.18 0.84
CA HIS A 219 -3.81 25.24 1.56
C HIS A 219 -3.58 25.11 3.07
N SER A 220 -3.51 26.25 3.76
CA SER A 220 -3.25 26.27 5.21
C SER A 220 -4.34 25.56 6.03
N GLU A 221 -5.58 25.57 5.54
CA GLU A 221 -6.72 24.86 6.13
C GLU A 221 -6.53 23.33 6.10
N SER A 222 -6.06 22.74 4.99
CA SER A 222 -5.78 21.29 4.95
C SER A 222 -4.67 20.89 5.92
N ALA A 223 -3.59 21.66 5.99
CA ALA A 223 -2.50 21.36 6.94
C ALA A 223 -2.93 21.51 8.41
N ALA A 224 -3.96 22.33 8.69
CA ALA A 224 -4.48 22.55 10.03
C ALA A 224 -5.19 21.33 10.62
N GLU A 225 -5.68 20.42 9.77
CA GLU A 225 -6.36 19.19 10.22
C GLU A 225 -5.42 18.04 10.58
N LEU A 226 -4.15 18.11 10.16
CA LEU A 226 -3.17 17.06 10.44
C LEU A 226 -3.08 16.65 11.93
N PRO A 227 -3.02 17.58 12.91
CA PRO A 227 -3.05 17.19 14.31
C PRO A 227 -4.36 16.54 14.76
N GLY A 228 -5.48 16.92 14.12
CA GLY A 228 -6.81 16.38 14.43
C GLY A 228 -6.98 14.93 13.98
N VAL A 229 -6.28 14.51 12.93
CA VAL A 229 -6.28 13.12 12.42
C VAL A 229 -5.15 12.26 13.01
N GLY A 230 -4.50 12.73 14.08
CA GLY A 230 -3.47 11.99 14.81
C GLY A 230 -2.04 12.18 14.30
N VAL A 231 -1.70 13.25 13.56
CA VAL A 231 -0.31 13.53 13.15
C VAL A 231 0.39 14.46 14.16
N ASP A 232 1.48 13.98 14.76
CA ASP A 232 2.23 14.70 15.80
C ASP A 232 3.46 15.47 15.29
N SER A 233 3.96 15.16 14.10
CA SER A 233 5.06 15.91 13.48
C SER A 233 5.18 15.68 11.98
N VAL A 234 5.81 16.62 11.28
CA VAL A 234 6.05 16.53 9.83
C VAL A 234 7.51 16.74 9.46
N SER A 235 8.02 15.89 8.57
CA SER A 235 9.28 16.15 7.86
C SER A 235 9.03 17.09 6.70
N LEU A 236 9.84 18.14 6.61
CA LEU A 236 9.91 19.09 5.49
C LEU A 236 11.19 18.94 4.68
N GLY A 237 12.03 17.94 5.01
CA GLY A 237 13.34 17.70 4.40
C GLY A 237 13.28 17.13 3.00
N ASN A 238 12.30 17.52 2.17
CA ASN A 238 12.04 16.94 0.87
C ASN A 238 12.35 17.90 -0.29
N ASN A 239 12.20 17.40 -1.51
CA ASN A 239 12.45 18.12 -2.76
C ASN A 239 11.34 19.15 -3.10
N HIS A 240 10.18 19.13 -2.44
CA HIS A 240 9.04 20.01 -2.72
C HIS A 240 8.91 21.21 -1.76
N ILE A 241 9.64 21.22 -0.64
CA ILE A 241 9.59 22.32 0.34
C ILE A 241 9.88 23.72 -0.21
N TYR A 242 10.51 23.83 -1.39
CA TYR A 242 10.88 25.09 -2.02
C TYR A 242 10.11 25.43 -3.30
N ASP A 243 8.94 24.80 -3.49
CA ASP A 243 8.10 24.96 -4.68
C ASP A 243 7.55 26.38 -4.84
N HIS A 244 7.31 27.07 -3.73
CA HIS A 244 6.90 28.49 -3.70
C HIS A 244 8.01 29.42 -3.17
N LEU A 245 9.28 29.00 -3.36
CA LEU A 245 10.47 29.76 -3.03
C LEU A 245 10.51 30.23 -1.55
N ASP A 246 11.18 31.36 -1.28
CA ASP A 246 11.31 31.91 0.08
C ASP A 246 9.97 32.22 0.74
N LEU A 247 8.95 32.63 -0.04
CA LEU A 247 7.63 32.96 0.49
C LEU A 247 6.90 31.70 0.96
N GLY A 248 6.80 30.69 0.09
CA GLY A 248 6.16 29.43 0.42
C GLY A 248 6.81 28.73 1.60
N LEU A 249 8.15 28.71 1.66
CA LEU A 249 8.87 28.18 2.82
C LEU A 249 8.55 28.96 4.11
N ALA A 250 8.55 30.29 4.06
CA ALA A 250 8.25 31.11 5.23
C ALA A 250 6.80 30.94 5.72
N GLU A 251 5.84 30.86 4.81
CA GLU A 251 4.43 30.58 5.14
C GLU A 251 4.27 29.17 5.68
N THR A 252 4.95 28.18 5.11
CA THR A 252 4.91 26.79 5.61
C THR A 252 5.33 26.74 7.07
N LEU A 253 6.50 27.31 7.41
CA LEU A 253 6.99 27.35 8.78
C LEU A 253 6.05 28.14 9.71
N PHE A 254 5.44 29.23 9.22
CA PHE A 254 4.50 30.03 9.99
C PHE A 254 3.18 29.30 10.28
N HIS A 255 2.59 28.64 9.29
CA HIS A 255 1.32 27.94 9.44
C HIS A 255 1.46 26.73 10.37
N LEU A 256 2.52 25.93 10.20
CA LEU A 256 2.78 24.77 11.06
C LEU A 256 3.06 25.18 12.52
N ASP A 257 3.84 26.24 12.74
CA ASP A 257 4.05 26.81 14.09
C ASP A 257 2.75 27.35 14.71
N THR A 258 1.88 27.96 13.90
CA THR A 258 0.61 28.54 14.36
C THR A 258 -0.37 27.48 14.86
N ILE A 259 -0.42 26.32 14.20
CA ILE A 259 -1.25 25.18 14.64
C ILE A 259 -0.55 24.31 15.69
N GLY A 260 0.73 24.59 15.97
CA GLY A 260 1.52 23.86 16.96
C GLY A 260 1.99 22.49 16.48
N LEU A 261 2.04 22.25 15.16
CA LEU A 261 2.52 21.00 14.55
C LEU A 261 4.05 21.08 14.36
N PRO A 262 4.84 20.34 15.14
CA PRO A 262 6.29 20.32 15.01
C PRO A 262 6.74 19.93 13.61
N ALA A 263 7.52 20.82 12.99
CA ALA A 263 8.13 20.59 11.69
C ALA A 263 9.65 20.54 11.81
N TYR A 264 10.28 19.64 11.06
CA TYR A 264 11.72 19.45 11.06
C TYR A 264 12.26 19.29 9.63
N GLY A 265 13.57 19.46 9.43
CA GLY A 265 14.18 19.25 8.10
C GLY A 265 14.31 20.47 7.19
N ALA A 266 13.67 21.60 7.50
CA ALA A 266 13.70 22.83 6.69
C ALA A 266 13.88 24.10 7.54
N GLY A 267 14.42 25.16 6.94
CA GLY A 267 14.65 26.44 7.61
C GLY A 267 15.01 27.57 6.64
N MET A 268 14.92 28.83 7.09
CA MET A 268 15.13 30.02 6.26
C MET A 268 16.59 30.28 5.88
N ASP A 269 17.52 29.57 6.51
CA ASP A 269 18.97 29.61 6.26
C ASP A 269 19.65 28.37 6.87
N PRO A 270 20.94 28.10 6.59
CA PRO A 270 21.57 26.87 7.08
C PRO A 270 21.59 26.69 8.60
N ASP A 271 21.63 27.78 9.36
CA ASP A 271 21.71 27.69 10.82
C ASP A 271 20.33 27.35 11.42
N SER A 272 19.26 27.99 10.91
CA SER A 272 17.88 27.65 11.27
C SER A 272 17.48 26.26 10.78
N THR A 273 17.92 25.83 9.59
CA THR A 273 17.65 24.46 9.09
C THR A 273 18.32 23.40 9.98
N ARG A 274 19.58 23.61 10.42
CA ARG A 274 20.25 22.70 11.38
C ARG A 274 19.61 22.69 12.76
N ALA A 275 19.00 23.80 13.16
CA ALA A 275 18.30 23.89 14.44
C ALA A 275 16.90 23.24 14.41
N ALA A 276 16.33 23.03 13.22
CA ALA A 276 15.01 22.43 12.98
C ALA A 276 15.02 20.90 13.15
N VAL A 277 15.43 20.45 14.33
CA VAL A 277 15.38 19.06 14.80
C VAL A 277 14.20 18.92 15.76
N HIS A 278 13.33 17.94 15.55
CA HIS A 278 12.29 17.59 16.51
C HIS A 278 12.86 16.65 17.57
N ARG A 279 12.70 16.97 18.87
CA ARG A 279 13.28 16.20 19.99
C ARG A 279 12.26 15.88 21.08
N PRO A 280 11.26 15.04 20.81
CA PRO A 280 10.25 14.70 21.80
C PRO A 280 10.85 13.80 22.90
N ASN A 281 10.38 13.95 24.13
CA ASN A 281 10.51 12.94 25.16
C ASN A 281 9.19 12.17 25.20
N ILE A 282 9.23 10.93 24.75
CA ILE A 282 8.07 10.06 24.65
C ILE A 282 8.17 9.04 25.77
N ASN A 283 7.36 9.23 26.82
CA ASN A 283 7.28 8.33 27.96
C ASN A 283 8.67 7.92 28.54
N GLY A 284 9.61 8.87 28.62
CA GLY A 284 10.95 8.66 29.16
C GLY A 284 12.03 8.30 28.12
N VAL A 285 11.65 8.03 26.87
CA VAL A 285 12.57 7.82 25.75
C VAL A 285 12.85 9.17 25.09
N GLU A 286 14.12 9.57 25.02
CA GLU A 286 14.53 10.79 24.34
C GLU A 286 14.78 10.49 22.86
N VAL A 287 13.88 10.92 21.98
CA VAL A 287 13.98 10.70 20.52
C VAL A 287 14.40 12.00 19.83
N SER A 288 15.02 11.88 18.65
CA SER A 288 15.34 13.02 17.79
C SER A 288 15.15 12.69 16.31
N LEU A 289 14.46 13.57 15.60
CA LEU A 289 14.16 13.45 14.16
C LEU A 289 14.68 14.67 13.40
N GLN A 290 15.33 14.43 12.27
CA GLN A 290 15.80 15.48 11.36
C GLN A 290 15.64 15.03 9.91
N GLY A 291 15.08 15.92 9.09
CA GLY A 291 14.82 15.70 7.68
C GLY A 291 16.01 16.14 6.82
N PHE A 292 16.29 15.34 5.78
CA PHE A 292 17.36 15.57 4.81
C PHE A 292 16.87 15.26 3.41
N SER A 293 17.26 16.08 2.44
CA SER A 293 16.99 15.82 1.03
C SER A 293 18.24 15.35 0.32
N ASN A 294 18.13 14.23 -0.40
CA ASN A 294 19.17 13.79 -1.34
C ASN A 294 19.15 14.60 -2.64
N PHE A 295 18.11 15.42 -2.86
CA PHE A 295 17.96 16.22 -4.06
C PHE A 295 18.86 17.46 -4.06
N ILE A 296 19.96 17.35 -4.79
CA ILE A 296 20.60 18.47 -5.47
C ILE A 296 20.30 18.39 -6.95
N GLY A 297 19.02 18.53 -7.30
CA GLY A 297 18.64 18.47 -8.71
C GLY A 297 19.30 19.60 -9.49
N TYR A 298 19.88 19.31 -10.65
CA TYR A 298 19.88 20.25 -11.77
C TYR A 298 18.66 19.91 -12.62
N SER A 299 17.89 20.89 -13.08
CA SER A 299 16.80 20.65 -14.03
C SER A 299 17.33 20.31 -15.43
N TYR A 300 16.44 19.85 -16.32
CA TYR A 300 16.66 19.88 -17.76
C TYR A 300 17.12 21.30 -18.17
N GLY A 301 18.37 21.43 -18.61
CA GLY A 301 18.99 22.72 -18.96
C GLY A 301 20.08 23.22 -18.01
N GLY A 302 20.39 22.50 -16.93
CA GLY A 302 21.56 22.78 -16.08
C GLY A 302 21.35 23.89 -15.02
N THR A 303 20.11 24.22 -14.67
CA THR A 303 19.80 25.10 -13.53
C THR A 303 19.58 24.26 -12.29
N GLU A 304 20.35 24.52 -11.23
CA GLU A 304 20.18 23.91 -9.91
C GLU A 304 18.75 24.15 -9.40
N LEU A 305 17.98 23.08 -9.20
CA LEU A 305 16.75 23.03 -8.41
C LEU A 305 17.17 23.34 -6.98
N GLN A 306 17.00 24.60 -6.61
CA GLN A 306 17.53 25.12 -5.36
C GLN A 306 16.61 24.72 -4.20
N VAL A 307 16.59 23.44 -3.83
CA VAL A 307 15.76 22.94 -2.72
C VAL A 307 16.52 22.97 -1.40
N VAL A 308 17.85 22.81 -1.44
CA VAL A 308 18.70 22.81 -0.24
C VAL A 308 19.06 24.23 0.23
N THR A 309 19.23 24.37 1.53
CA THR A 309 19.69 25.60 2.19
C THR A 309 21.14 25.95 1.81
N ARG A 310 21.50 27.23 1.77
CA ARG A 310 22.89 27.66 1.50
C ARG A 310 23.26 29.00 2.13
N PRO A 311 24.55 29.20 2.52
CA PRO A 311 24.96 30.40 3.24
C PRO A 311 25.20 31.63 2.35
N ALA A 312 25.45 31.45 1.05
CA ALA A 312 25.81 32.56 0.15
C ALA A 312 25.40 32.28 -1.33
N PRO A 313 24.52 33.09 -1.94
CA PRO A 313 23.62 34.02 -1.24
C PRO A 313 22.77 33.26 -0.22
N LEU A 314 22.47 33.92 0.91
CA LEU A 314 21.64 33.33 1.98
C LEU A 314 20.31 32.87 1.38
N LYS A 315 19.94 31.63 1.65
CA LYS A 315 18.74 30.99 1.14
C LYS A 315 18.33 29.86 2.08
N GLY A 316 17.03 29.73 2.30
CA GLY A 316 16.43 28.63 3.05
C GLY A 316 16.22 27.35 2.23
N GLY A 317 15.64 26.34 2.86
CA GLY A 317 15.33 25.04 2.26
C GLY A 317 15.71 23.88 3.17
N ALA A 318 15.80 22.69 2.58
CA ALA A 318 16.14 21.45 3.27
C ALA A 318 17.65 21.31 3.56
N LEU A 319 18.01 20.42 4.51
CA LEU A 319 19.41 19.98 4.66
C LEU A 319 19.79 18.96 3.58
N PRO A 320 21.03 19.00 3.06
CA PRO A 320 21.51 18.00 2.11
C PRO A 320 21.97 16.69 2.78
N SER A 321 21.50 15.52 2.30
CA SER A 321 21.95 14.21 2.81
C SER A 321 23.38 13.84 2.39
N PHE A 322 23.80 14.26 1.19
CA PHE A 322 25.13 13.98 0.59
C PHE A 322 26.27 14.85 1.19
N SER A 323 26.17 15.19 2.47
CA SER A 323 27.10 16.09 3.17
C SER A 323 27.40 15.58 4.59
N SER A 324 28.23 16.32 5.32
CA SER A 324 28.49 16.06 6.74
C SER A 324 27.33 16.50 7.65
N GLU A 325 26.26 17.12 7.12
CA GLU A 325 25.10 17.53 7.92
C GLU A 325 24.39 16.31 8.51
N LEU A 326 24.31 15.22 7.74
CA LEU A 326 23.70 13.96 8.15
C LEU A 326 24.49 13.35 9.33
N ASP A 327 25.80 13.18 9.14
CA ASP A 327 26.73 12.67 10.15
C ASP A 327 26.72 13.53 11.43
N ALA A 328 26.75 14.87 11.27
CA ALA A 328 26.79 15.81 12.38
C ALA A 328 25.52 15.80 13.23
N PHE A 329 24.36 15.55 12.62
CA PHE A 329 23.12 15.33 13.36
C PHE A 329 23.21 14.08 14.23
N VAL A 330 23.53 12.93 13.61
CA VAL A 330 23.58 11.65 14.35
C VAL A 330 24.62 11.74 15.48
N ASP A 331 25.83 12.22 15.19
CA ASP A 331 26.88 12.41 16.21
C ASP A 331 26.42 13.28 17.39
N ALA A 332 25.70 14.37 17.11
CA ALA A 332 25.26 15.31 18.14
C ALA A 332 24.16 14.72 19.03
N GLU A 333 23.19 14.03 18.44
CA GLU A 333 22.06 13.46 19.19
C GLU A 333 22.46 12.20 19.96
N VAL A 334 23.31 11.34 19.38
CA VAL A 334 23.91 10.19 20.08
C VAL A 334 24.79 10.66 21.24
N ALA A 335 25.61 11.69 21.06
CA ALA A 335 26.41 12.27 22.15
C ALA A 335 25.54 12.90 23.27
N ALA A 336 24.30 13.30 22.93
CA ALA A 336 23.31 13.76 23.90
C ALA A 336 22.51 12.62 24.55
N GLY A 337 22.75 11.37 24.17
CA GLY A 337 22.06 10.18 24.68
C GLY A 337 20.65 9.99 24.15
N ARG A 338 20.36 10.49 22.94
CA ARG A 338 19.04 10.35 22.29
C ARG A 338 19.05 9.25 21.24
N PHE A 339 17.87 8.69 21.00
CA PHE A 339 17.58 7.84 19.86
C PHE A 339 17.49 8.70 18.59
N ALA A 340 18.50 8.63 17.72
CA ALA A 340 18.60 9.45 16.52
C ALA A 340 17.93 8.77 15.31
N ILE A 341 17.00 9.50 14.68
CA ILE A 341 16.23 9.05 13.50
C ILE A 341 16.45 10.04 12.35
N PRO A 342 17.42 9.81 11.47
CA PRO A 342 17.52 10.54 10.20
C PRO A 342 16.34 10.17 9.29
N VAL A 343 15.64 11.19 8.80
CA VAL A 343 14.56 11.07 7.82
C VAL A 343 15.07 11.56 6.46
N ILE A 344 15.30 10.64 5.51
CA ILE A 344 16.00 10.92 4.25
C ILE A 344 15.04 10.84 3.07
N HIS A 345 14.83 11.96 2.39
CA HIS A 345 13.99 12.04 1.20
C HIS A 345 14.85 11.99 -0.07
N GLY A 346 14.85 10.85 -0.78
CA GLY A 346 15.77 10.62 -1.89
C GLY A 346 15.62 9.28 -2.61
N GLY A 347 16.43 9.07 -3.66
CA GLY A 347 16.38 7.87 -4.49
C GLY A 347 15.83 8.13 -5.89
N THR A 348 15.31 7.09 -6.53
CA THR A 348 14.72 7.16 -7.88
C THR A 348 13.22 6.90 -7.76
N GLU A 349 12.40 7.84 -8.25
CA GLU A 349 10.94 7.67 -8.34
C GLU A 349 10.58 6.30 -8.95
N TYR A 350 9.62 5.62 -8.34
CA TYR A 350 9.02 4.34 -8.74
C TYR A 350 9.96 3.13 -8.74
N ALA A 351 11.23 3.29 -8.40
CA ALA A 351 12.15 2.16 -8.28
C ALA A 351 11.81 1.33 -7.03
N LEU A 352 11.55 0.03 -7.21
CA LEU A 352 11.22 -0.92 -6.12
C LEU A 352 12.43 -1.31 -5.22
N THR A 353 13.62 -0.79 -5.50
CA THR A 353 14.83 -1.01 -4.69
C THR A 353 15.61 0.30 -4.56
N GLN A 354 16.35 0.49 -3.47
CA GLN A 354 17.09 1.72 -3.26
C GLN A 354 18.27 1.86 -4.22
N SER A 355 18.62 3.12 -4.50
CA SER A 355 19.84 3.44 -5.22
C SER A 355 21.08 3.21 -4.35
N SER A 356 22.21 2.86 -4.96
CA SER A 356 23.50 2.71 -4.26
C SER A 356 23.91 3.93 -3.41
N GLY A 357 23.50 5.13 -3.80
CA GLY A 357 23.76 6.36 -3.02
C GLY A 357 22.95 6.39 -1.72
N MET A 358 21.69 5.97 -1.76
CA MET A 358 20.85 5.85 -0.56
C MET A 358 21.37 4.75 0.36
N HIS A 359 21.78 3.59 -0.18
CA HIS A 359 22.42 2.53 0.61
C HIS A 359 23.66 3.03 1.36
N THR A 360 24.51 3.79 0.67
CA THR A 360 25.70 4.39 1.30
C THR A 360 25.33 5.37 2.42
N ASP A 361 24.27 6.17 2.23
CA ASP A 361 23.79 7.09 3.26
C ASP A 361 23.25 6.33 4.49
N PHE A 362 22.53 5.23 4.29
CA PHE A 362 21.96 4.40 5.36
C PHE A 362 23.03 3.68 6.19
N GLU A 363 23.98 3.00 5.54
CA GLU A 363 25.12 2.38 6.22
C GLU A 363 25.88 3.41 7.05
N ARG A 364 26.18 4.57 6.44
CA ARG A 364 26.92 5.65 7.09
C ARG A 364 26.23 6.16 8.35
N VAL A 365 24.91 6.39 8.33
CA VAL A 365 24.23 6.89 9.54
C VAL A 365 24.12 5.83 10.63
N VAL A 366 23.96 4.56 10.26
CA VAL A 366 23.97 3.45 11.22
C VAL A 366 25.35 3.29 11.86
N GLU A 367 26.43 3.42 11.09
CA GLU A 367 27.82 3.44 11.61
C GLU A 367 28.07 4.60 12.60
N HIS A 368 27.40 5.73 12.41
CA HIS A 368 27.44 6.89 13.32
C HIS A 368 26.52 6.73 14.55
N GLY A 369 25.71 5.67 14.61
CA GLY A 369 24.87 5.34 15.77
C GLY A 369 23.41 5.71 15.64
N ALA A 370 22.89 5.92 14.43
CA ALA A 370 21.45 6.06 14.22
C ALA A 370 20.70 4.83 14.76
N GLY A 371 19.58 5.07 15.45
CA GLY A 371 18.76 4.01 16.05
C GLY A 371 17.75 3.39 15.07
N LEU A 372 17.33 4.19 14.10
CA LEU A 372 16.39 3.82 13.05
C LEU A 372 16.63 4.74 11.84
N VAL A 373 16.47 4.26 10.62
CA VAL A 373 16.50 5.11 9.41
C VAL A 373 15.15 5.04 8.72
N VAL A 374 14.58 6.21 8.42
CA VAL A 374 13.32 6.35 7.68
C VAL A 374 13.58 7.12 6.41
N ALA A 375 13.07 6.67 5.28
CA ALA A 375 13.26 7.31 4.00
C ALA A 375 11.98 7.35 3.16
N HIS A 376 11.97 8.28 2.20
CA HIS A 376 10.83 8.74 1.42
C HIS A 376 11.28 9.09 0.00
N HIS A 377 10.35 9.44 -0.90
CA HIS A 377 10.52 9.92 -2.29
C HIS A 377 10.18 8.92 -3.41
N PRO A 378 10.52 7.62 -3.36
CA PRO A 378 10.21 6.73 -4.46
C PRO A 378 8.72 6.60 -4.76
N HIS A 379 7.86 6.99 -3.82
CA HIS A 379 6.39 6.88 -3.87
C HIS A 379 5.85 5.45 -4.00
N VAL A 380 6.72 4.47 -3.93
CA VAL A 380 6.43 3.04 -3.89
C VAL A 380 7.02 2.47 -2.61
N THR A 381 6.49 1.36 -2.13
CA THR A 381 7.04 0.69 -0.95
C THR A 381 8.37 0.02 -1.27
N HIS A 382 9.28 0.09 -0.31
CA HIS A 382 10.49 -0.73 -0.28
C HIS A 382 10.36 -1.83 0.77
N GLY A 383 11.27 -2.79 0.68
CA GLY A 383 11.46 -3.79 1.72
C GLY A 383 11.93 -3.14 3.03
N VAL A 384 11.91 -3.94 4.10
CA VAL A 384 12.58 -3.60 5.35
C VAL A 384 13.97 -4.20 5.33
N SER A 385 14.94 -3.33 5.52
CA SER A 385 16.36 -3.68 5.54
C SER A 385 16.90 -3.66 6.95
N VAL A 386 17.92 -4.47 7.24
CA VAL A 386 18.63 -4.48 8.52
C VAL A 386 20.12 -4.21 8.29
N ILE A 387 20.71 -3.35 9.11
CA ILE A 387 22.14 -3.09 9.13
C ILE A 387 22.66 -3.32 10.55
N ASP A 388 23.68 -4.17 10.72
CA ASP A 388 24.38 -4.37 12.00
C ASP A 388 25.80 -3.80 11.95
N ALA A 389 26.05 -2.72 12.68
CA ALA A 389 27.36 -2.09 12.81
C ALA A 389 28.24 -2.73 13.92
N GLY A 390 27.83 -3.87 14.45
CA GLY A 390 28.54 -4.65 15.48
C GLY A 390 28.01 -4.45 16.91
N ASP A 391 26.91 -3.74 17.08
CA ASP A 391 26.23 -3.52 18.36
C ASP A 391 24.73 -3.86 18.34
N GLY A 392 24.28 -4.59 17.31
CA GLY A 392 22.91 -5.09 17.16
C GLY A 392 22.24 -4.54 15.90
N PRO A 393 21.10 -5.12 15.49
CA PRO A 393 20.40 -4.73 14.28
C PRO A 393 19.87 -3.30 14.36
N ARG A 394 19.88 -2.60 13.22
CA ARG A 394 19.16 -1.35 12.99
C ARG A 394 18.26 -1.51 11.78
N PHE A 395 16.98 -1.20 11.96
CA PHE A 395 16.00 -1.24 10.89
C PHE A 395 16.13 -0.02 9.98
N VAL A 396 15.90 -0.25 8.69
CA VAL A 396 15.91 0.77 7.64
C VAL A 396 14.63 0.63 6.83
N PHE A 397 13.80 1.66 6.84
CA PHE A 397 12.65 1.81 5.94
C PHE A 397 13.06 2.68 4.76
N GLY A 398 13.40 2.06 3.62
CA GLY A 398 13.91 2.79 2.45
C GLY A 398 12.87 3.66 1.73
N SER A 399 11.60 3.29 1.85
CA SER A 399 10.43 4.02 1.37
C SER A 399 9.16 3.37 1.93
N LEU A 400 8.27 4.18 2.50
CA LEU A 400 6.97 3.72 3.02
C LEU A 400 5.85 3.78 1.98
N GLY A 401 6.13 4.35 0.79
CA GLY A 401 5.11 4.70 -0.19
C GLY A 401 4.37 6.00 0.16
N ASN A 402 3.14 6.12 -0.31
CA ASN A 402 2.29 7.30 -0.17
C ASN A 402 1.15 7.07 0.81
N ILE A 403 0.77 8.11 1.56
CA ILE A 403 -0.44 8.08 2.41
C ILE A 403 -1.54 8.93 1.82
N VAL A 404 -1.20 10.08 1.25
CA VAL A 404 -2.12 10.90 0.46
C VAL A 404 -1.32 11.46 -0.71
N PHE A 405 -1.41 10.84 -1.91
CA PHE A 405 -0.66 11.23 -3.14
C PHE A 405 -1.44 11.00 -4.44
N ASP A 406 -1.44 11.99 -5.32
CA ASP A 406 -2.23 12.07 -6.57
C ASP A 406 -1.69 11.24 -7.77
N GLN A 407 -0.88 10.21 -7.54
CA GLN A 407 -0.22 9.48 -8.63
C GLN A 407 -1.12 8.46 -9.32
N GLU A 408 -0.84 8.18 -10.60
CA GLU A 408 -1.67 7.30 -11.44
C GLU A 408 -0.94 6.01 -11.86
N ILE A 409 0.05 5.60 -11.08
CA ILE A 409 0.88 4.41 -11.32
C ILE A 409 0.50 3.37 -10.27
N TYR A 410 0.27 2.13 -10.71
CA TYR A 410 -0.31 1.10 -9.86
C TYR A 410 0.50 0.83 -8.58
N GLU A 411 1.82 0.80 -8.73
CA GLU A 411 2.79 0.57 -7.67
C GLU A 411 2.74 1.65 -6.57
N THR A 412 2.25 2.84 -6.89
CA THR A 412 2.17 3.98 -5.94
C THR A 412 0.99 3.91 -5.00
N PHE A 413 0.07 2.96 -5.24
CA PHE A 413 -1.07 2.72 -4.36
C PHE A 413 -0.75 1.77 -3.21
N ARG A 414 0.34 1.00 -3.29
CA ARG A 414 0.79 0.15 -2.18
C ARG A 414 1.60 0.97 -1.19
N SER A 415 1.16 1.02 0.08
CA SER A 415 1.86 1.71 1.16
C SER A 415 1.77 0.95 2.49
N TYR A 416 2.51 1.38 3.50
CA TYR A 416 2.35 0.90 4.87
C TYR A 416 2.69 2.00 5.88
N LEU A 417 2.05 1.94 7.05
CA LEU A 417 2.48 2.64 8.26
C LEU A 417 3.49 1.75 8.99
N ALA A 418 4.63 2.30 9.40
CA ALA A 418 5.62 1.57 10.20
C ALA A 418 5.44 1.91 11.69
N ILE A 419 4.97 0.94 12.47
CA ILE A 419 4.77 1.02 13.92
C ILE A 419 6.01 0.46 14.60
N VAL A 420 6.71 1.29 15.37
CA VAL A 420 8.00 0.98 15.99
C VAL A 420 7.92 1.19 17.49
N ASP A 421 8.11 0.11 18.24
CA ASP A 421 8.27 0.17 19.69
C ASP A 421 9.76 0.35 20.01
N ILE A 422 10.11 1.47 20.65
CA ILE A 422 11.45 1.82 21.09
C ILE A 422 11.51 1.70 22.61
N ALA A 423 12.48 0.96 23.13
CA ALA A 423 12.62 0.74 24.58
C ALA A 423 14.02 1.10 25.07
N GLU A 424 14.10 1.69 26.27
CA GLU A 424 15.35 1.95 26.99
C GLU A 424 16.01 0.62 27.39
N GLY A 425 17.24 0.42 26.90
CA GLY A 425 18.07 -0.73 27.21
C GLY A 425 19.35 -0.38 27.97
N PRO A 426 20.16 -1.38 28.35
CA PRO A 426 21.45 -1.16 29.04
C PRO A 426 22.45 -0.30 28.25
N SER A 427 22.33 -0.28 26.93
CA SER A 427 23.19 0.47 26.00
C SER A 427 22.56 1.77 25.51
N GLY A 428 21.40 2.15 26.05
CA GLY A 428 20.56 3.23 25.55
C GLY A 428 19.28 2.69 24.86
N PRO A 429 18.45 3.57 24.31
CA PRO A 429 17.23 3.18 23.61
C PRO A 429 17.54 2.38 22.34
N ALA A 430 16.73 1.36 22.08
CA ALA A 430 16.82 0.50 20.90
C ALA A 430 15.41 0.14 20.40
N VAL A 431 15.30 -0.22 19.11
CA VAL A 431 14.06 -0.81 18.58
C VAL A 431 13.86 -2.19 19.21
N GLU A 432 12.69 -2.41 19.82
CA GLU A 432 12.31 -3.69 20.42
C GLU A 432 11.32 -4.46 19.53
N ARG A 433 10.39 -3.75 18.88
CA ARG A 433 9.37 -4.36 18.01
C ARG A 433 9.12 -3.49 16.79
N VAL A 434 8.92 -4.15 15.64
CA VAL A 434 8.42 -3.53 14.42
C VAL A 434 7.18 -4.28 13.93
N ARG A 435 6.15 -3.52 13.57
CA ARG A 435 4.96 -3.97 12.86
C ARG A 435 4.68 -3.01 11.71
N LEU A 436 4.17 -3.51 10.60
CA LEU A 436 3.66 -2.66 9.52
C LEU A 436 2.13 -2.79 9.45
N ALA A 437 1.43 -1.66 9.33
CA ALA A 437 0.02 -1.64 8.99
C ALA A 437 -0.09 -1.32 7.49
N PRO A 438 -0.28 -2.32 6.63
CA PRO A 438 -0.32 -2.11 5.19
C PRO A 438 -1.62 -1.40 4.80
N VAL A 439 -1.50 -0.47 3.86
CA VAL A 439 -2.62 0.30 3.32
C VAL A 439 -2.55 0.32 1.81
N ARG A 440 -3.71 0.44 1.17
CA ARG A 440 -3.82 0.75 -0.25
C ARG A 440 -4.42 2.13 -0.43
N LEU A 441 -3.92 2.89 -1.38
CA LEU A 441 -4.58 4.13 -1.79
C LEU A 441 -5.73 3.81 -2.74
N ASP A 442 -6.93 4.12 -2.29
CA ASP A 442 -8.13 4.25 -3.10
C ASP A 442 -8.55 5.74 -3.13
N ASP A 443 -8.77 6.25 -4.34
CA ASP A 443 -8.94 7.68 -4.63
C ASP A 443 -7.87 8.55 -3.92
N TYR A 444 -6.60 8.12 -4.03
CA TYR A 444 -5.43 8.76 -3.40
C TYR A 444 -5.47 8.82 -1.86
N ALA A 445 -6.41 8.13 -1.20
CA ALA A 445 -6.59 8.09 0.24
C ALA A 445 -6.37 6.65 0.77
N PRO A 446 -5.76 6.47 1.94
CA PRO A 446 -5.34 5.16 2.42
C PRO A 446 -6.51 4.35 3.02
N ARG A 447 -6.53 3.05 2.73
CA ARG A 447 -7.43 2.03 3.27
C ARG A 447 -6.61 0.88 3.87
N PRO A 448 -6.82 0.51 5.14
CA PRO A 448 -6.15 -0.65 5.76
C PRO A 448 -6.47 -1.96 5.02
N LEU A 449 -5.44 -2.75 4.67
CA LEU A 449 -5.62 -4.01 3.95
C LEU A 449 -6.00 -5.18 4.89
N VAL A 450 -6.83 -6.10 4.38
CA VAL A 450 -7.26 -7.34 5.03
C VAL A 450 -7.13 -8.56 4.11
N GLY A 451 -7.31 -9.76 4.68
CA GLY A 451 -7.50 -10.99 3.91
C GLY A 451 -6.41 -11.23 2.86
N ALA A 452 -6.83 -11.48 1.61
CA ALA A 452 -5.93 -11.70 0.48
C ALA A 452 -5.03 -10.49 0.19
N GLY A 453 -5.56 -9.26 0.31
CA GLY A 453 -4.79 -8.02 0.11
C GLY A 453 -3.68 -7.84 1.14
N LEU A 454 -3.95 -8.13 2.42
CA LEU A 454 -2.94 -8.14 3.48
C LEU A 454 -1.85 -9.19 3.19
N ALA A 455 -2.24 -10.39 2.76
CA ALA A 455 -1.30 -11.46 2.44
C ALA A 455 -0.43 -11.14 1.20
N ASP A 456 -1.02 -10.58 0.14
CA ASP A 456 -0.31 -10.10 -1.06
C ASP A 456 0.73 -9.05 -0.68
N MET A 457 0.31 -8.03 0.06
CA MET A 457 1.20 -6.96 0.50
C MET A 457 2.32 -7.48 1.41
N GLY A 458 2.02 -8.45 2.28
CA GLY A 458 3.01 -9.13 3.11
C GLY A 458 4.08 -9.84 2.28
N ARG A 459 3.67 -10.67 1.30
CA ARG A 459 4.60 -11.34 0.39
C ARG A 459 5.38 -10.34 -0.46
N HIS A 460 4.74 -9.26 -0.92
CA HIS A 460 5.38 -8.19 -1.69
C HIS A 460 6.52 -7.54 -0.91
N VAL A 461 6.25 -7.03 0.30
CA VAL A 461 7.27 -6.41 1.16
C VAL A 461 8.36 -7.42 1.54
N ALA A 462 8.00 -8.68 1.81
CA ALA A 462 8.97 -9.72 2.11
C ALA A 462 9.90 -10.03 0.93
N HIS A 463 9.36 -10.08 -0.29
CA HIS A 463 10.15 -10.22 -1.51
C HIS A 463 11.14 -9.07 -1.67
N LEU A 464 10.68 -7.83 -1.48
CA LEU A 464 11.56 -6.65 -1.57
C LEU A 464 12.66 -6.69 -0.50
N SER A 465 12.32 -7.06 0.74
CA SER A 465 13.27 -7.20 1.86
C SER A 465 14.36 -8.25 1.54
N THR A 466 13.95 -9.39 0.98
CA THR A 466 14.86 -10.45 0.53
C THR A 466 15.72 -10.00 -0.67
N ALA A 467 15.15 -9.24 -1.61
CA ALA A 467 15.86 -8.75 -2.79
C ALA A 467 16.92 -7.68 -2.44
N GLU A 468 16.62 -6.79 -1.50
CA GLU A 468 17.54 -5.75 -1.03
C GLU A 468 18.80 -6.30 -0.36
N ALA A 469 18.66 -7.40 0.40
CA ALA A 469 19.80 -8.09 1.02
C ALA A 469 20.78 -8.74 0.02
N SER A 470 20.48 -8.71 -1.29
CA SER A 470 21.47 -9.08 -2.32
C SER A 470 22.57 -8.02 -2.50
N VAL A 471 22.42 -6.84 -1.88
CA VAL A 471 23.42 -5.76 -1.84
C VAL A 471 24.35 -5.93 -0.64
N SER A 472 25.66 -5.75 -0.86
CA SER A 472 26.67 -5.86 0.21
C SER A 472 26.41 -4.83 1.31
N GLY A 473 26.38 -5.27 2.58
CA GLY A 473 26.23 -4.40 3.76
C GLY A 473 24.83 -4.39 4.38
N PHE A 474 23.86 -5.00 3.70
CA PHE A 474 22.48 -5.13 4.14
C PHE A 474 22.16 -6.60 4.47
N ASP A 475 21.65 -6.82 5.67
CA ASP A 475 20.99 -8.08 6.04
C ASP A 475 19.48 -7.97 5.77
N ARG A 476 18.82 -9.13 5.61
CA ARG A 476 17.37 -9.19 5.34
C ARG A 476 16.58 -9.16 6.65
N ALA A 477 15.58 -8.30 6.74
CA ALA A 477 14.48 -8.54 7.68
C ALA A 477 13.63 -9.72 7.17
N VAL A 478 13.04 -10.47 8.09
CA VAL A 478 11.99 -11.45 7.79
C VAL A 478 10.64 -10.77 7.98
N VAL A 479 9.85 -10.70 6.90
CA VAL A 479 8.55 -10.03 6.89
C VAL A 479 7.46 -11.01 6.48
N PHE A 480 6.32 -11.03 7.18
CA PHE A 480 5.17 -11.89 6.87
C PHE A 480 3.87 -11.33 7.47
N ALA A 481 2.71 -11.72 6.91
CA ALA A 481 1.40 -11.23 7.32
C ALA A 481 0.75 -12.08 8.41
N GLU A 482 0.56 -11.52 9.60
CA GLU A 482 -0.01 -12.20 10.77
C GLU A 482 -0.84 -11.22 11.61
N GLY A 483 -2.01 -11.65 12.10
CA GLY A 483 -2.82 -10.87 13.05
C GLY A 483 -3.23 -9.47 12.57
N GLY A 484 -3.55 -9.29 11.29
CA GLY A 484 -3.93 -7.98 10.73
C GLY A 484 -2.76 -7.00 10.51
N ARG A 485 -1.51 -7.48 10.64
CA ARG A 485 -0.28 -6.69 10.47
C ARG A 485 0.73 -7.45 9.61
N LEU A 486 1.78 -6.75 9.20
CA LEU A 486 3.02 -7.40 8.82
C LEU A 486 3.96 -7.44 10.03
N VAL A 487 4.36 -8.63 10.42
CA VAL A 487 5.42 -8.85 11.41
C VAL A 487 6.76 -8.64 10.73
N VAL A 488 7.66 -7.92 11.39
CA VAL A 488 9.03 -7.67 10.92
C VAL A 488 9.98 -8.15 12.01
N ALA A 489 10.80 -9.14 11.67
CA ALA A 489 11.86 -9.67 12.52
C ALA A 489 13.23 -9.34 11.92
N ALA A 490 14.23 -9.13 12.77
CA ALA A 490 15.57 -8.74 12.31
C ALA A 490 16.26 -9.87 11.54
N ASP A 491 15.98 -11.12 11.92
CA ASP A 491 16.46 -12.31 11.22
C ASP A 491 15.57 -13.55 11.47
N GLU A 492 15.86 -14.65 10.79
CA GLU A 492 15.05 -15.89 10.84
C GLU A 492 15.12 -16.62 12.20
N SER A 493 16.09 -16.31 13.06
CA SER A 493 16.15 -16.88 14.41
C SER A 493 15.11 -16.28 15.37
N GLU A 494 14.52 -15.14 15.01
CA GLU A 494 13.47 -14.43 15.74
C GLU A 494 12.05 -14.89 15.37
N VAL A 495 11.90 -15.93 14.55
CA VAL A 495 10.60 -16.46 14.11
C VAL A 495 10.57 -17.99 14.15
N LEU A 496 9.37 -18.55 14.15
CA LEU A 496 9.13 -19.97 13.92
C LEU A 496 8.92 -20.23 12.42
N THR A 497 9.47 -21.34 11.92
CA THR A 497 9.27 -21.75 10.53
C THR A 497 8.88 -23.21 10.42
N THR A 498 7.94 -23.50 9.52
CA THR A 498 7.51 -24.86 9.18
C THR A 498 7.59 -25.06 7.67
N ASP A 499 8.35 -26.08 7.25
CA ASP A 499 8.43 -26.47 5.84
C ASP A 499 7.38 -27.54 5.51
N LEU A 500 6.55 -27.25 4.51
CA LEU A 500 5.50 -28.11 3.96
C LEU A 500 5.88 -28.53 2.53
N LEU A 501 5.76 -29.81 2.22
CA LEU A 501 6.05 -30.33 0.89
C LEU A 501 4.76 -30.50 0.08
N ASP A 502 4.69 -29.80 -1.04
CA ASP A 502 3.67 -29.96 -2.07
C ASP A 502 4.27 -30.70 -3.28
N ALA A 503 3.87 -31.95 -3.47
CA ALA A 503 4.32 -32.79 -4.58
C ALA A 503 3.21 -32.87 -5.63
N ARG A 504 3.48 -32.32 -6.83
CA ARG A 504 2.54 -32.24 -7.95
C ARG A 504 3.06 -33.05 -9.14
N ASP A 505 2.23 -33.96 -9.65
CA ASP A 505 2.44 -34.56 -10.98
C ASP A 505 1.94 -33.57 -12.05
N VAL A 506 2.87 -33.02 -12.84
CA VAL A 506 2.53 -32.09 -13.93
C VAL A 506 2.89 -32.69 -15.28
N ASP A 507 2.04 -32.50 -16.27
CA ASP A 507 2.30 -32.95 -17.63
C ASP A 507 3.18 -31.94 -18.36
N VAL A 508 4.29 -32.43 -18.92
CA VAL A 508 5.16 -31.66 -19.82
C VAL A 508 4.70 -31.94 -21.25
N VAL A 509 4.22 -30.89 -21.92
CA VAL A 509 3.74 -30.94 -23.31
C VAL A 509 4.51 -29.92 -24.14
N ASP A 510 5.05 -30.37 -25.27
CA ASP A 510 5.92 -29.57 -26.14
C ASP A 510 7.10 -28.93 -25.38
N GLY A 511 7.63 -29.68 -24.40
CA GLY A 511 8.78 -29.32 -23.59
C GLY A 511 8.51 -28.35 -22.43
N SER A 512 7.26 -28.05 -22.09
CA SER A 512 6.89 -27.15 -20.99
C SER A 512 5.77 -27.71 -20.11
N THR A 513 5.80 -27.40 -18.81
CA THR A 513 4.69 -27.65 -17.88
C THR A 513 3.51 -26.70 -18.07
N GLY A 514 3.71 -25.61 -18.83
CA GLY A 514 2.82 -24.46 -18.77
C GLY A 514 2.86 -23.82 -17.37
N LEU A 515 1.80 -23.06 -17.06
CA LEU A 515 1.67 -22.33 -15.81
C LEU A 515 1.22 -23.26 -14.66
N VAL A 516 2.07 -23.37 -13.64
CA VAL A 516 1.78 -24.01 -12.35
C VAL A 516 1.67 -22.90 -11.30
N THR A 517 0.48 -22.76 -10.70
CA THR A 517 0.24 -21.83 -9.59
C THR A 517 0.88 -22.37 -8.31
N LEU A 518 1.41 -21.48 -7.48
CA LEU A 518 1.90 -21.77 -6.14
C LEU A 518 0.84 -21.32 -5.14
N ASP A 519 -0.09 -22.21 -4.83
CA ASP A 519 -1.22 -21.90 -3.95
C ASP A 519 -0.70 -21.86 -2.49
N PRO A 520 -0.76 -20.71 -1.80
CA PRO A 520 -0.20 -20.58 -0.45
C PRO A 520 -1.04 -21.39 0.56
N TYR A 521 -0.39 -22.09 1.50
CA TYR A 521 -1.11 -22.80 2.57
C TYR A 521 -1.73 -21.85 3.60
N THR A 522 -1.09 -20.70 3.83
CA THR A 522 -1.49 -19.65 4.78
C THR A 522 -1.08 -18.28 4.24
N SER A 523 -1.50 -17.20 4.89
CA SER A 523 -1.07 -15.84 4.54
C SER A 523 0.44 -15.60 4.69
N THR A 524 1.14 -16.46 5.43
CA THR A 524 2.59 -16.33 5.70
C THR A 524 3.46 -17.23 4.83
N ASP A 525 2.86 -17.97 3.90
CA ASP A 525 3.55 -18.92 3.03
C ASP A 525 4.50 -18.24 2.03
N ALA A 526 5.69 -18.83 1.83
CA ALA A 526 6.56 -18.52 0.71
C ALA A 526 7.33 -19.75 0.20
N LEU A 527 7.60 -19.81 -1.11
CA LEU A 527 8.40 -20.87 -1.72
C LEU A 527 9.84 -20.86 -1.19
N ALA A 528 10.28 -21.95 -0.57
CA ALA A 528 11.61 -22.09 0.03
C ALA A 528 12.54 -23.02 -0.76
N ALA A 529 12.00 -24.00 -1.49
CA ALA A 529 12.79 -24.87 -2.37
C ALA A 529 11.95 -25.49 -3.48
N LEU A 530 12.63 -25.90 -4.55
CA LEU A 530 12.04 -26.59 -5.69
C LEU A 530 12.93 -27.78 -6.09
N SER A 531 12.32 -28.93 -6.35
CA SER A 531 13.01 -30.11 -6.89
C SER A 531 12.13 -30.89 -7.85
N SER A 532 12.72 -31.82 -8.60
CA SER A 532 11.98 -32.65 -9.55
C SER A 532 12.54 -34.06 -9.67
N ASP A 533 11.72 -35.03 -10.06
CA ASP A 533 12.16 -36.43 -10.24
C ASP A 533 13.03 -36.65 -11.50
N ALA A 534 12.94 -35.74 -12.47
CA ALA A 534 13.75 -35.69 -13.68
C ALA A 534 14.38 -34.30 -13.90
N PRO A 535 15.51 -34.18 -14.63
CA PRO A 535 16.13 -32.89 -14.90
C PRO A 535 15.18 -31.92 -15.62
N ALA A 536 14.99 -30.75 -15.04
CA ALA A 536 14.20 -29.65 -15.59
C ALA A 536 14.90 -28.31 -15.37
N THR A 537 14.45 -27.30 -16.11
CA THR A 537 14.86 -25.90 -15.93
C THR A 537 13.62 -25.08 -15.65
N CYS A 538 13.52 -24.47 -14.48
CA CYS A 538 12.33 -23.76 -14.03
C CYS A 538 12.55 -22.25 -13.93
N GLU A 539 11.49 -21.51 -14.22
CA GLU A 539 11.37 -20.07 -14.07
C GLU A 539 10.33 -19.78 -12.98
N LEU A 540 10.60 -18.78 -12.15
CA LEU A 540 9.68 -18.31 -11.12
C LEU A 540 9.00 -17.04 -11.62
N GLY A 541 7.71 -16.90 -11.35
CA GLY A 541 6.89 -15.78 -11.77
C GLY A 541 6.17 -15.16 -10.58
N ARG A 542 5.98 -13.85 -10.62
CA ARG A 542 5.24 -13.07 -9.63
C ARG A 542 4.07 -12.36 -10.28
N ASP A 543 2.91 -12.37 -9.63
CA ASP A 543 1.81 -11.49 -10.03
C ASP A 543 2.13 -10.03 -9.67
N LEU A 544 2.04 -9.15 -10.65
CA LEU A 544 2.23 -7.72 -10.45
C LEU A 544 0.91 -7.00 -10.18
N LEU A 545 -0.23 -7.65 -10.42
CA LEU A 545 -1.54 -7.02 -10.35
C LEU A 545 -2.11 -7.00 -8.92
N GLY A 546 -2.38 -8.12 -8.26
CA GLY A 546 -2.88 -8.13 -6.87
C GLY A 546 -4.26 -7.50 -6.64
N ILE A 547 -5.06 -7.26 -7.70
CA ILE A 547 -6.48 -6.83 -7.68
C ILE A 547 -7.34 -7.63 -8.67
N GLY A 548 -6.81 -8.75 -9.14
CA GLY A 548 -7.44 -9.55 -10.19
C GLY A 548 -8.35 -10.65 -9.66
N ASP A 549 -8.30 -10.92 -8.36
CA ASP A 549 -9.20 -11.79 -7.60
C ASP A 549 -10.55 -11.11 -7.31
N PHE A 550 -10.64 -9.78 -7.44
CA PHE A 550 -11.84 -8.98 -7.22
C PHE A 550 -12.45 -9.11 -5.82
N GLU A 551 -11.69 -9.64 -4.87
CA GLU A 551 -12.04 -9.63 -3.46
C GLU A 551 -12.06 -8.19 -2.93
N ASP A 552 -12.80 -7.97 -1.84
CA ASP A 552 -12.72 -6.73 -1.07
C ASP A 552 -11.49 -6.81 -0.15
N PRO A 553 -10.39 -6.11 -0.49
CA PRO A 553 -9.10 -6.35 0.15
C PRO A 553 -8.82 -5.33 1.25
N ASP A 554 -9.75 -4.44 1.58
CA ASP A 554 -9.51 -3.36 2.53
C ASP A 554 -10.70 -3.09 3.47
N VAL A 555 -10.51 -2.10 4.34
CA VAL A 555 -11.49 -1.65 5.33
C VAL A 555 -11.86 -0.21 5.00
N ASP A 556 -13.09 -0.04 4.53
CA ASP A 556 -13.57 1.27 4.14
C ASP A 556 -15.12 1.39 4.31
N ASN A 557 -15.79 2.20 3.48
CA ASN A 557 -17.23 2.37 3.48
C ASN A 557 -17.97 1.67 2.33
N ALA A 558 -17.27 0.95 1.47
CA ALA A 558 -17.77 0.37 0.23
C ALA A 558 -17.50 -1.15 0.18
N TYR A 559 -18.08 -1.80 -0.82
CA TYR A 559 -17.97 -3.23 -1.05
C TYR A 559 -18.28 -3.52 -2.53
N LEU A 560 -17.65 -4.55 -3.13
CA LEU A 560 -17.73 -4.88 -4.57
C LEU A 560 -17.43 -3.70 -5.49
N GLU A 561 -16.58 -2.80 -5.03
CA GLU A 561 -16.21 -1.60 -5.75
C GLU A 561 -15.25 -1.88 -6.89
N GLY A 562 -14.48 -2.98 -6.81
CA GLY A 562 -13.45 -3.40 -7.76
C GLY A 562 -12.55 -2.26 -8.19
N ASP A 563 -11.97 -1.61 -7.19
CA ASP A 563 -11.12 -0.45 -7.36
C ASP A 563 -10.02 -0.66 -8.39
N LEU A 564 -9.57 0.46 -8.97
CA LEU A 564 -8.51 0.54 -9.99
C LEU A 564 -8.88 -0.10 -11.35
N TRP A 565 -10.02 -0.80 -11.42
CA TRP A 565 -10.69 -1.15 -12.66
C TRP A 565 -11.72 -0.09 -13.06
N VAL A 566 -11.80 0.23 -14.36
CA VAL A 566 -12.85 1.16 -14.82
C VAL A 566 -14.17 0.42 -14.99
N GLN A 567 -15.10 0.73 -14.09
CA GLN A 567 -16.44 0.17 -14.06
C GLN A 567 -17.49 1.16 -14.60
N SER A 568 -18.60 0.62 -15.10
CA SER A 568 -19.73 1.40 -15.65
C SER A 568 -20.99 0.57 -15.44
N SER A 569 -22.20 1.08 -15.63
CA SER A 569 -23.44 0.29 -15.43
C SER A 569 -23.61 -1.00 -16.25
N SER A 570 -22.68 -1.36 -17.13
CA SER A 570 -22.60 -2.64 -17.84
C SER A 570 -21.40 -3.50 -17.45
N ARG A 571 -20.75 -3.16 -16.32
CA ARG A 571 -19.57 -3.81 -15.70
C ARG A 571 -19.68 -3.64 -14.19
N TYR A 572 -19.62 -4.70 -13.42
CA TYR A 572 -19.67 -4.62 -11.96
C TYR A 572 -18.98 -5.82 -11.34
N ILE A 573 -18.57 -5.70 -10.08
CA ILE A 573 -18.16 -6.87 -9.29
C ILE A 573 -19.38 -7.44 -8.59
N GLN A 574 -19.45 -8.77 -8.50
CA GLN A 574 -20.55 -9.48 -7.87
C GLN A 574 -20.04 -10.64 -7.04
N GLY A 575 -20.89 -11.19 -6.16
CA GLY A 575 -20.53 -12.36 -5.33
C GLY A 575 -21.34 -13.63 -5.60
N SER A 576 -22.40 -13.59 -6.39
CA SER A 576 -23.28 -14.76 -6.62
C SER A 576 -22.68 -15.83 -7.53
N GLU A 577 -21.71 -15.47 -8.37
CA GLU A 577 -20.98 -16.40 -9.25
C GLU A 577 -19.52 -15.96 -9.31
N THR A 578 -18.65 -16.76 -8.72
CA THR A 578 -17.20 -16.56 -8.64
C THR A 578 -16.48 -17.85 -9.05
N HIS A 579 -15.22 -17.74 -9.48
CA HIS A 579 -14.37 -18.91 -9.67
C HIS A 579 -13.78 -19.35 -8.32
N THR A 580 -13.26 -18.39 -7.56
CA THR A 580 -12.87 -18.57 -6.15
C THR A 580 -13.32 -17.38 -5.31
N GLY A 581 -13.33 -17.52 -3.99
CA GLY A 581 -13.59 -16.42 -3.07
C GLY A 581 -14.98 -15.78 -3.19
N THR A 582 -15.06 -14.47 -2.99
CA THR A 582 -16.31 -13.72 -2.79
C THR A 582 -16.59 -12.66 -3.85
N GLY A 583 -15.66 -12.41 -4.78
CA GLY A 583 -15.82 -11.42 -5.85
C GLY A 583 -15.49 -11.97 -7.24
N ALA A 584 -16.24 -11.54 -8.25
CA ALA A 584 -15.86 -11.71 -9.65
C ALA A 584 -16.41 -10.56 -10.50
N ALA A 585 -15.67 -10.17 -11.55
CA ALA A 585 -16.10 -9.12 -12.45
C ALA A 585 -17.05 -9.64 -13.53
N VAL A 586 -18.16 -8.94 -13.72
CA VAL A 586 -19.16 -9.24 -14.76
C VAL A 586 -19.13 -8.18 -15.85
N LEU A 587 -19.01 -8.61 -17.10
CA LEU A 587 -19.20 -7.78 -18.28
C LEU A 587 -20.58 -8.07 -18.88
N LEU A 588 -21.58 -7.29 -18.50
CA LEU A 588 -22.94 -7.43 -18.98
C LEU A 588 -23.13 -6.81 -20.37
N ARG A 589 -23.76 -7.57 -21.28
CA ARG A 589 -24.23 -7.07 -22.56
C ARG A 589 -25.74 -7.28 -22.66
N LYS A 590 -26.50 -6.18 -22.67
CA LYS A 590 -27.95 -6.21 -23.00
C LYS A 590 -28.22 -6.20 -24.50
N ASP A 591 -29.29 -6.87 -24.94
CA ASP A 591 -29.73 -6.99 -26.34
C ASP A 591 -29.92 -5.61 -27.01
N SER A 592 -30.32 -4.62 -26.22
CA SER A 592 -30.52 -3.23 -26.58
C SER A 592 -29.22 -2.46 -26.85
N TYR A 593 -28.06 -2.97 -26.43
CA TYR A 593 -26.75 -2.32 -26.62
C TYR A 593 -26.16 -2.74 -27.96
N SER A 594 -25.72 -1.81 -28.80
CA SER A 594 -25.15 -2.17 -30.13
C SER A 594 -23.61 -2.27 -30.14
N SER A 595 -22.95 -1.93 -29.03
CA SER A 595 -21.50 -1.92 -28.88
C SER A 595 -21.03 -2.97 -27.89
N ARG A 596 -19.73 -3.33 -27.97
CA ARG A 596 -19.06 -4.12 -26.94
C ARG A 596 -19.08 -3.42 -25.58
N THR A 597 -19.03 -4.21 -24.52
CA THR A 597 -18.62 -3.75 -23.18
C THR A 597 -17.13 -4.11 -22.97
N SER A 598 -16.48 -3.57 -21.96
CA SER A 598 -15.06 -3.83 -21.69
C SER A 598 -14.78 -3.80 -20.19
N LEU A 599 -13.66 -4.27 -19.70
CA LEU A 599 -13.16 -3.97 -18.37
C LEU A 599 -11.68 -3.66 -18.56
N TRP A 600 -11.18 -2.60 -17.95
CA TRP A 600 -9.81 -2.19 -18.22
C TRP A 600 -9.21 -1.45 -17.05
N MET A 601 -7.87 -1.49 -16.99
CA MET A 601 -7.12 -0.80 -15.95
C MET A 601 -7.24 0.72 -16.11
N GLY A 602 -7.70 1.39 -15.05
CA GLY A 602 -7.68 2.86 -14.98
C GLY A 602 -6.25 3.38 -15.04
N ASN A 603 -5.36 2.71 -14.32
CA ASN A 603 -3.95 3.03 -14.18
C ASN A 603 -3.06 2.12 -15.03
N SER A 604 -1.78 2.46 -15.15
CA SER A 604 -0.79 1.62 -15.85
C SER A 604 0.10 0.92 -14.84
N LEU A 605 0.44 -0.33 -15.14
CA LEU A 605 1.50 -1.07 -14.46
C LEU A 605 2.86 -0.70 -15.07
N GLU A 606 3.89 -0.49 -14.26
CA GLU A 606 5.26 -0.38 -14.74
C GLU A 606 5.83 -1.76 -15.07
N ILE A 607 6.55 -1.84 -16.19
CA ILE A 607 7.11 -3.11 -16.69
C ILE A 607 8.51 -2.89 -17.22
N ASN A 608 9.31 -3.95 -17.16
CA ASN A 608 10.65 -3.94 -17.71
C ASN A 608 10.63 -4.30 -19.20
N ALA A 609 11.20 -3.42 -20.03
CA ALA A 609 11.32 -3.66 -21.46
C ALA A 609 12.02 -5.00 -21.78
N GLY A 610 11.47 -5.77 -22.72
CA GLY A 610 12.04 -7.04 -23.17
C GLY A 610 11.83 -8.23 -22.23
N ARG A 611 11.12 -8.07 -21.10
CA ARG A 611 10.75 -9.20 -20.23
C ARG A 611 9.64 -10.05 -20.85
N ASP A 612 9.77 -11.35 -20.64
CA ASP A 612 8.67 -12.28 -20.88
C ASP A 612 7.67 -12.17 -19.74
N MET A 613 6.40 -12.15 -20.11
CA MET A 613 5.27 -12.02 -19.20
C MET A 613 4.17 -12.99 -19.62
N THR A 614 3.31 -13.32 -18.66
CA THR A 614 2.11 -14.11 -18.92
C THR A 614 0.91 -13.39 -18.35
N ILE A 615 -0.13 -13.19 -19.15
CA ILE A 615 -1.45 -12.76 -18.66
C ILE A 615 -2.31 -14.01 -18.55
N SER A 616 -2.85 -14.28 -17.37
CA SER A 616 -3.77 -15.40 -17.14
C SER A 616 -5.02 -14.94 -16.40
N GLY A 617 -6.07 -15.74 -16.46
CA GLY A 617 -7.28 -15.51 -15.70
C GLY A 617 -8.30 -16.59 -15.97
N TRP A 618 -9.38 -16.57 -15.19
CA TRP A 618 -10.53 -17.45 -15.37
C TRP A 618 -11.69 -16.69 -15.99
N HIS A 619 -12.45 -17.39 -16.83
CA HIS A 619 -13.65 -16.81 -17.43
C HIS A 619 -14.74 -17.84 -17.63
N LYS A 620 -15.98 -17.40 -17.43
CA LYS A 620 -17.24 -18.13 -17.66
C LYS A 620 -18.15 -17.27 -18.54
N GLY A 621 -18.96 -17.91 -19.36
CA GLY A 621 -19.88 -17.22 -20.28
C GLY A 621 -21.30 -17.76 -20.18
N GLU A 622 -22.27 -16.84 -20.14
CA GLU A 622 -23.70 -17.14 -20.23
C GLU A 622 -24.31 -16.34 -21.39
N ASN A 623 -24.70 -17.05 -22.45
CA ASN A 623 -24.96 -16.48 -23.77
C ASN A 623 -23.91 -15.42 -24.15
N ALA A 624 -22.64 -15.64 -23.78
CA ALA A 624 -21.58 -14.67 -23.99
C ALA A 624 -21.35 -14.49 -25.49
N GLY A 625 -21.07 -13.27 -25.94
CA GLY A 625 -20.48 -13.03 -27.25
C GLY A 625 -18.97 -13.15 -27.19
N GLU A 626 -18.32 -12.86 -28.31
CA GLU A 626 -16.86 -12.97 -28.43
C GLU A 626 -16.18 -12.24 -27.27
N PHE A 627 -15.31 -12.97 -26.56
CA PHE A 627 -14.45 -12.41 -25.53
C PHE A 627 -13.06 -12.19 -26.12
N SER A 628 -12.46 -11.03 -25.86
CA SER A 628 -11.07 -10.77 -26.21
C SER A 628 -10.30 -10.06 -25.12
N VAL A 629 -9.01 -10.39 -25.03
CA VAL A 629 -8.03 -9.69 -24.19
C VAL A 629 -7.12 -8.89 -25.10
N THR A 630 -7.02 -7.60 -24.81
CA THR A 630 -6.20 -6.66 -25.57
C THR A 630 -5.14 -6.06 -24.67
N VAL A 631 -3.90 -6.07 -25.15
CA VAL A 631 -2.74 -5.50 -24.46
C VAL A 631 -2.33 -4.18 -25.09
N LEU A 632 -2.19 -3.15 -24.26
CA LEU A 632 -1.71 -1.82 -24.61
C LEU A 632 -0.33 -1.61 -23.99
N TRP A 633 0.69 -1.53 -24.84
CA TRP A 633 2.06 -1.19 -24.43
C TRP A 633 2.30 0.30 -24.58
N MET A 634 2.97 0.90 -23.60
CA MET A 634 3.17 2.35 -23.52
C MET A 634 4.62 2.69 -23.15
N THR A 635 5.09 3.85 -23.57
CA THR A 635 6.34 4.45 -23.08
C THR A 635 6.13 5.07 -21.70
N SER A 636 7.20 5.38 -20.99
CA SER A 636 7.20 6.11 -19.71
C SER A 636 6.40 7.42 -19.77
N SER A 637 6.47 8.14 -20.89
CA SER A 637 5.70 9.36 -21.16
C SER A 637 4.19 9.13 -21.40
N GLY A 638 3.71 7.89 -21.34
CA GLY A 638 2.33 7.52 -21.64
C GLY A 638 1.99 7.42 -23.15
N SER A 639 2.97 7.45 -24.06
CA SER A 639 2.70 7.30 -25.49
C SER A 639 2.42 5.83 -25.82
N THR A 640 1.35 5.56 -26.57
CA THR A 640 1.04 4.21 -27.07
C THR A 640 2.11 3.70 -28.03
N ILE A 641 2.60 2.49 -27.79
CA ILE A 641 3.51 1.74 -28.66
C ILE A 641 2.71 0.78 -29.55
N SER A 642 1.86 -0.04 -28.93
CA SER A 642 0.98 -0.97 -29.64
C SER A 642 -0.25 -1.29 -28.80
N HIS A 643 -1.32 -1.70 -29.47
CA HIS A 643 -2.61 -1.99 -28.88
C HIS A 643 -3.24 -3.16 -29.64
N THR A 644 -2.98 -4.39 -29.20
CA THR A 644 -3.23 -5.61 -29.98
C THR A 644 -4.05 -6.63 -29.21
N ILE A 645 -4.98 -7.28 -29.91
CA ILE A 645 -5.73 -8.43 -29.39
C ILE A 645 -4.75 -9.60 -29.28
N GLN A 646 -4.66 -10.19 -28.10
CA GLN A 646 -3.76 -11.32 -27.82
C GLN A 646 -4.53 -12.64 -27.64
N TYR A 647 -5.81 -12.56 -27.28
CA TYR A 647 -6.66 -13.72 -27.05
C TYR A 647 -8.07 -13.45 -27.55
N GLN A 648 -8.70 -14.49 -28.08
CA GLN A 648 -10.11 -14.50 -28.47
C GLN A 648 -10.71 -15.87 -28.12
N ASN A 649 -11.87 -15.87 -27.46
CA ASN A 649 -12.71 -17.07 -27.30
C ASN A 649 -14.07 -16.87 -27.97
N PHE A 650 -14.72 -17.99 -28.31
CA PHE A 650 -15.95 -18.02 -29.11
C PHE A 650 -17.23 -17.89 -28.27
N ASP A 651 -18.27 -17.36 -28.93
CA ASP A 651 -19.61 -17.11 -28.38
C ASP A 651 -20.30 -18.37 -27.82
N GLY A 652 -21.09 -18.18 -26.75
CA GLY A 652 -22.03 -19.16 -26.20
C GLY A 652 -21.94 -19.32 -24.69
N ASP A 653 -22.51 -20.43 -24.21
CA ASP A 653 -22.41 -20.85 -22.81
C ASP A 653 -21.14 -21.68 -22.62
N PHE A 654 -20.34 -21.32 -21.63
CA PHE A 654 -19.18 -22.11 -21.20
C PHE A 654 -18.92 -21.90 -19.71
N ASP A 655 -18.54 -22.99 -19.06
CA ASP A 655 -18.18 -22.99 -17.65
C ASP A 655 -16.80 -22.34 -17.43
N TRP A 656 -16.45 -22.10 -16.17
CA TRP A 656 -15.14 -21.55 -15.79
C TRP A 656 -14.00 -22.30 -16.47
N SER A 657 -13.19 -21.56 -17.20
CA SER A 657 -12.00 -22.08 -17.86
C SER A 657 -10.87 -21.06 -17.77
N ARG A 658 -9.63 -21.55 -17.75
CA ARG A 658 -8.45 -20.68 -17.68
C ARG A 658 -8.02 -20.24 -19.09
N PHE A 659 -7.80 -18.95 -19.27
CA PHE A 659 -7.04 -18.42 -20.42
C PHE A 659 -5.62 -18.06 -19.98
N THR A 660 -4.66 -18.24 -20.90
CA THR A 660 -3.24 -17.93 -20.67
C THR A 660 -2.67 -17.33 -21.94
N ILE A 661 -1.94 -16.23 -21.80
CA ILE A 661 -1.42 -15.42 -22.91
C ILE A 661 0.03 -15.06 -22.60
N ASP A 662 0.96 -15.71 -23.29
CA ASP A 662 2.37 -15.34 -23.21
C ASP A 662 2.67 -14.15 -24.12
N VAL A 663 3.27 -13.11 -23.55
CA VAL A 663 3.66 -11.89 -24.25
C VAL A 663 5.07 -11.47 -23.85
N THR A 664 5.80 -10.82 -24.75
CA THR A 664 7.09 -10.20 -24.43
C THR A 664 6.95 -8.69 -24.53
N ALA A 665 7.38 -7.97 -23.50
CA ALA A 665 7.39 -6.52 -23.47
C ALA A 665 8.23 -5.96 -24.64
N PRO A 666 7.70 -5.05 -25.47
CA PRO A 666 8.49 -4.39 -26.51
C PRO A 666 9.73 -3.70 -25.93
N ALA A 667 10.82 -3.62 -26.70
CA ALA A 667 12.12 -3.09 -26.24
C ALA A 667 12.11 -1.60 -25.80
N ASN A 668 11.01 -0.89 -26.04
CA ASN A 668 10.82 0.51 -25.66
C ASN A 668 9.55 0.74 -24.83
N ALA A 669 8.95 -0.34 -24.30
CA ALA A 669 7.80 -0.29 -23.43
C ALA A 669 8.25 -0.21 -21.97
N ASP A 670 7.67 0.73 -21.25
CA ASP A 670 7.90 0.93 -19.82
C ASP A 670 6.60 0.70 -19.02
N LYS A 671 5.45 0.64 -19.72
CA LYS A 671 4.11 0.57 -19.11
C LYS A 671 3.17 -0.36 -19.86
N LEU A 672 2.29 -0.99 -19.11
CA LEU A 672 1.26 -1.94 -19.58
C LEU A 672 -0.14 -1.50 -19.13
N LYS A 673 -1.12 -1.64 -20.02
CA LYS A 673 -2.55 -1.69 -19.69
C LYS A 673 -3.21 -2.87 -20.39
N VAL A 674 -4.21 -3.45 -19.74
CA VAL A 674 -5.00 -4.55 -20.30
C VAL A 674 -6.47 -4.17 -20.39
N TYR A 675 -7.11 -4.62 -21.47
CA TYR A 675 -8.53 -4.45 -21.74
C TYR A 675 -9.16 -5.81 -22.01
N PHE A 676 -10.11 -6.20 -21.17
CA PHE A 676 -11.06 -7.27 -21.40
C PHE A 676 -12.24 -6.73 -22.19
N ARG A 677 -12.72 -7.45 -23.20
CA ARG A 677 -13.80 -6.97 -24.08
C ARG A 677 -14.78 -8.08 -24.37
N HIS A 678 -16.05 -7.80 -24.12
CA HIS A 678 -17.16 -8.70 -24.39
C HIS A 678 -18.05 -8.09 -25.49
N TYR A 679 -18.14 -8.78 -26.61
CA TYR A 679 -18.88 -8.36 -27.80
C TYR A 679 -20.33 -8.84 -27.77
N PRO A 680 -21.22 -8.26 -28.59
CA PRO A 680 -22.57 -8.78 -28.82
C PRO A 680 -22.61 -10.28 -29.13
N PRO A 681 -23.43 -11.09 -28.43
CA PRO A 681 -23.65 -12.49 -28.78
C PRO A 681 -24.22 -12.62 -30.20
N ALA A 682 -23.67 -13.52 -31.01
CA ALA A 682 -24.14 -13.74 -32.38
C ALA A 682 -25.62 -14.16 -32.46
N GLY A 683 -26.12 -14.84 -31.42
CA GLY A 683 -27.52 -15.27 -31.29
C GLY A 683 -28.51 -14.14 -30.93
N GLY A 684 -28.00 -12.97 -30.52
CA GLY A 684 -28.81 -11.91 -29.89
C GLY A 684 -29.16 -12.24 -28.44
N GLY A 685 -29.99 -11.39 -27.82
CA GLY A 685 -30.30 -11.48 -26.39
C GLY A 685 -29.26 -10.82 -25.50
N ASP A 686 -29.54 -10.89 -24.19
CA ASP A 686 -28.62 -10.48 -23.13
C ASP A 686 -27.56 -11.57 -22.96
N GLY A 687 -26.33 -11.19 -22.62
CA GLY A 687 -25.25 -12.13 -22.37
C GLY A 687 -24.28 -11.57 -21.35
N GLU A 688 -23.62 -12.46 -20.64
CA GLU A 688 -22.73 -12.17 -19.53
C GLU A 688 -21.41 -12.91 -19.70
N LEU A 689 -20.34 -12.22 -19.33
CA LEU A 689 -19.00 -12.78 -19.26
C LEU A 689 -18.46 -12.47 -17.87
N PHE A 690 -18.13 -13.52 -17.13
CA PHE A 690 -17.51 -13.44 -15.82
C PHE A 690 -15.99 -13.54 -15.98
N LEU A 691 -15.26 -12.77 -15.19
CA LEU A 691 -13.82 -12.74 -15.12
C LEU A 691 -13.41 -12.80 -13.66
N ASP A 692 -12.42 -13.64 -13.37
CA ASP A 692 -11.92 -13.83 -12.02
C ASP A 692 -10.45 -14.28 -12.05
N ASP A 693 -9.75 -14.15 -10.92
CA ASP A 693 -8.36 -14.57 -10.72
C ASP A 693 -7.42 -14.10 -11.84
N ILE A 694 -7.49 -12.81 -12.19
CA ILE A 694 -6.68 -12.19 -13.24
C ILE A 694 -5.26 -11.95 -12.74
N ASN A 695 -4.26 -12.48 -13.45
CA ASN A 695 -2.86 -12.42 -13.06
C ASN A 695 -2.01 -11.82 -14.19
N PHE A 696 -1.13 -10.87 -13.85
CA PHE A 696 -0.09 -10.35 -14.73
C PHE A 696 1.28 -10.76 -14.22
N ILE A 697 1.77 -11.85 -14.78
CA ILE A 697 2.93 -12.56 -14.29
C ILE A 697 4.17 -12.01 -15.00
N GLU A 698 5.10 -11.42 -14.25
CA GLU A 698 6.46 -11.15 -14.73
C GLU A 698 7.36 -12.32 -14.33
N TRP A 699 8.08 -12.90 -15.31
CA TRP A 699 9.01 -13.98 -15.06
C TRP A 699 10.39 -13.46 -14.65
N ASP A 700 10.97 -14.07 -13.63
CA ASP A 700 12.36 -13.83 -13.23
C ASP A 700 13.30 -14.09 -14.42
N PRO A 701 14.33 -13.25 -14.65
CA PRO A 701 15.20 -13.46 -15.80
C PRO A 701 16.18 -14.62 -15.55
N GLY A 702 16.30 -15.09 -14.30
CA GLY A 702 17.04 -16.28 -13.92
C GLY A 702 16.26 -17.56 -14.23
N THR A 703 17.01 -18.62 -14.49
CA THR A 703 16.45 -19.98 -14.55
C THR A 703 17.12 -20.85 -13.51
N HIS A 704 16.34 -21.75 -12.93
CA HIS A 704 16.77 -22.70 -11.93
C HIS A 704 16.87 -24.10 -12.54
N ALA A 705 18.09 -24.63 -12.63
CA ALA A 705 18.25 -26.05 -12.96
C ALA A 705 17.82 -26.88 -11.74
N VAL A 706 16.84 -27.76 -11.92
CA VAL A 706 16.28 -28.59 -10.85
C VAL A 706 16.30 -30.07 -11.24
N ASP A 707 16.55 -30.90 -10.23
CA ASP A 707 16.49 -32.35 -10.28
C ASP A 707 16.25 -32.87 -8.85
N GLY A 708 16.49 -34.16 -8.60
CA GLY A 708 16.25 -34.77 -7.29
C GLY A 708 17.14 -34.23 -6.16
N SER A 709 18.12 -33.36 -6.45
CA SER A 709 18.89 -32.63 -5.42
C SER A 709 18.25 -31.32 -4.98
N GLY A 710 17.37 -30.76 -5.81
CA GLY A 710 16.66 -29.52 -5.57
C GLY A 710 17.52 -28.24 -5.59
N VAL A 711 16.83 -27.11 -5.48
CA VAL A 711 17.41 -25.77 -5.33
C VAL A 711 16.69 -25.03 -4.23
N ASN A 712 17.42 -24.28 -3.42
CA ASN A 712 16.84 -23.37 -2.44
C ASN A 712 16.47 -22.05 -3.11
N VAL A 713 15.35 -21.49 -2.69
CA VAL A 713 14.86 -20.17 -3.08
C VAL A 713 14.96 -19.26 -1.86
N ALA A 714 15.44 -18.03 -2.06
CA ALA A 714 15.52 -17.05 -0.99
C ALA A 714 14.09 -16.69 -0.53
N THR A 715 13.82 -16.80 0.78
CA THR A 715 12.48 -16.71 1.39
C THR A 715 12.54 -15.85 2.66
N PRO A 716 11.50 -15.08 3.02
CA PRO A 716 10.18 -15.01 2.37
C PRO A 716 10.19 -14.22 1.06
N ASN A 717 9.23 -14.52 0.18
CA ASN A 717 9.12 -13.99 -1.18
C ASN A 717 7.66 -14.00 -1.68
N ALA A 718 7.46 -13.40 -2.85
CA ALA A 718 6.20 -13.35 -3.61
C ALA A 718 6.34 -14.11 -4.93
N TRP A 719 6.84 -15.35 -4.89
CA TRP A 719 6.75 -16.21 -6.06
C TRP A 719 5.40 -16.91 -6.05
N ASP A 720 4.55 -16.56 -7.00
CA ASP A 720 3.17 -17.06 -7.10
C ASP A 720 3.04 -18.14 -8.20
N PHE A 721 4.04 -18.24 -9.08
CA PHE A 721 4.01 -19.15 -10.21
C PHE A 721 5.35 -19.80 -10.48
N VAL A 722 5.30 -21.02 -11.03
CA VAL A 722 6.44 -21.70 -11.63
C VAL A 722 6.06 -22.24 -13.00
N ARG A 723 7.02 -22.23 -13.93
CA ARG A 723 6.96 -23.04 -15.15
C ARG A 723 8.29 -23.70 -15.40
N CYS A 724 8.27 -24.94 -15.86
CA CYS A 724 9.47 -25.74 -16.06
C CYS A 724 9.56 -26.26 -17.49
N ALA A 725 10.78 -26.24 -18.04
CA ALA A 725 11.14 -26.89 -19.28
C ALA A 725 11.80 -28.25 -18.99
N ALA A 726 11.26 -29.32 -19.58
CA ALA A 726 11.73 -30.69 -19.39
C ALA A 726 11.42 -31.57 -20.62
N ALA A 727 11.73 -32.87 -20.56
CA ALA A 727 11.32 -33.81 -21.59
C ALA A 727 9.82 -34.11 -21.48
N ASP A 728 9.13 -34.27 -22.62
CA ASP A 728 7.70 -34.57 -22.65
C ASP A 728 7.34 -35.83 -21.83
N GLY A 729 6.25 -35.73 -21.08
CA GLY A 729 5.79 -36.77 -20.15
C GLY A 729 5.46 -36.19 -18.76
N PRO A 730 5.10 -37.05 -17.81
CA PRO A 730 4.88 -36.61 -16.43
C PRO A 730 6.20 -36.17 -15.80
N LEU A 731 6.14 -35.09 -15.02
CA LEU A 731 7.21 -34.56 -14.19
C LEU A 731 6.65 -34.40 -12.77
N GLU A 732 7.27 -35.05 -11.79
CA GLU A 732 6.92 -34.83 -10.39
C GLU A 732 7.69 -33.59 -9.91
N LEU A 733 6.98 -32.48 -9.72
CA LEU A 733 7.51 -31.25 -9.14
C LEU A 733 7.26 -31.24 -7.63
N ASN A 734 8.32 -31.06 -6.87
CA ASN A 734 8.31 -31.01 -5.42
C ASN A 734 8.61 -29.57 -4.97
N LEU A 735 7.58 -28.89 -4.47
CA LEU A 735 7.58 -27.50 -4.01
C LEU A 735 7.63 -27.50 -2.48
N THR A 736 8.69 -26.96 -1.90
CA THR A 736 8.78 -26.77 -0.45
C THR A 736 8.29 -25.38 -0.11
N HIS A 737 7.16 -25.30 0.55
CA HIS A 737 6.56 -24.09 1.07
C HIS A 737 7.01 -23.88 2.51
N ARG A 738 7.44 -22.67 2.87
CA ARG A 738 7.79 -22.30 4.24
C ARG A 738 6.74 -21.36 4.79
N VAL A 739 6.14 -21.76 5.89
CA VAL A 739 5.21 -20.97 6.70
C VAL A 739 6.00 -20.30 7.82
N TYR A 740 5.70 -19.03 8.08
CA TYR A 740 6.31 -18.23 9.15
C TYR A 740 5.27 -17.92 10.22
N GLU A 741 5.70 -17.98 11.48
CA GLU A 741 4.87 -17.66 12.65
C GLU A 741 5.73 -16.85 13.63
N SER A 742 5.12 -15.89 14.33
CA SER A 742 5.82 -15.22 15.43
C SER A 742 6.00 -16.17 16.64
N TYR A 743 6.90 -15.84 17.57
CA TYR A 743 7.09 -16.62 18.81
C TYR A 743 5.99 -16.47 19.85
N LEU A 744 5.00 -15.62 19.57
CA LEU A 744 4.00 -15.15 20.53
C LEU A 744 2.92 -16.20 20.78
#